data_AF-A0AAF0F616-F1
#
_entry.id   AF-A0AAF0F616-F1
#
_cell.length_a   1.000
_cell.length_b   1.000
_cell.length_c   1.000
_cell.angle_alpha   90.00
_cell.angle_beta   90.00
_cell.angle_gamma   90.00
#
_symmetry.space_group_name_H-M   'P 1'
#
loop_
_entity.id
_entity.type
_entity.pdbx_description
1 polymer ?
#
loop_
_entity_poly.entity_id
_entity_poly.type
_entity_poly.pdbx_seq_one_letter_code
_entity_poly.pdbx_strand_id
1 'polypeptide(L)'
;MEERYRSWCSQYLRSSHAGLYCFYNGSGDNGDAVTCSEAHGYAMLIAVLHGNQSDFDALLAFFLAFKNEHGLMKWQVRMNKHHQLYVEDDANDCATDGDIDIATALFLAARRWPQGSAMNPAGVYEREAAQLADALLCHCIHPTLHTPLLGDWCNTDDKQNRKLYDATRSSDFILSSFLLFHKKHPNPQARQQWQQVLESTLQCALSQTNVNRTGLIADFLVYDARTQWHPAKGKLLESKHDGEMSWNACRTLSGDQRILPLLQTMHHTLVSGKFPDVPAGLRVRDGKPLVDYSGRAFIAPAGYLCYVLGDTRGQQAAIAALSDEEPEYFGDSIDLVIAEQAMAAPYWLSVAWQQYPRKNSKLDRKLYSIASSAPTSKTHLKIPSTQPIYTYQRPLGSIHNALDALGVPETSSDRRRNVPQVKYLTTVEDVNAVMPSIKSHCHTFAQTIGFDLEWDMLPRQGKAAVMQLCTADTIYVVHLSAMSPIPTSLVELMADASLLKIGVAVRNDAHKLRRDFGIYSDGLVELSAMAKHIDKDQWKHRRLLVSLSDLCEHYLHHALRKDAVRVSRWSRRPLSEAQLMYAASDVYVSLELFHQLAFHAYERHRTQTLSSSSPWSPEVGLDHVMSLVQHATGRVDKAPQKNAIPKKSETIPVRDGSRDKLLAHHRALSAWRQSQFDLASVAANAGIQRTTSAIYVIRALQEELTATKNHGNASTPWNMHERSRLRQELTTQTMRKIVQYHSVFLRSYGVFSDAELKAMR
;
A
#
# COMPACT_ATOMS: atom_id res chain seq x y z
N MET A 1 1.71 -21.27 19.31
CA MET A 1 0.96 -21.63 18.09
C MET A 1 0.89 -23.13 17.93
N GLU A 2 2.02 -23.84 17.84
CA GLU A 2 2.05 -25.31 17.96
C GLU A 2 1.20 -25.84 19.14
N GLU A 3 1.37 -25.26 20.33
CA GLU A 3 0.59 -25.63 21.52
C GLU A 3 -0.93 -25.36 21.36
N ARG A 4 -1.29 -24.24 20.73
CA ARG A 4 -2.70 -23.89 20.45
C ARG A 4 -3.33 -24.86 19.46
N TYR A 5 -2.60 -25.21 18.39
CA TYR A 5 -3.03 -26.21 17.41
C TYR A 5 -3.24 -27.58 18.09
N ARG A 6 -2.27 -28.07 18.87
CA ARG A 6 -2.39 -29.35 19.58
C ARG A 6 -3.55 -29.37 20.58
N SER A 7 -3.72 -28.27 21.32
CA SER A 7 -4.85 -28.12 22.24
C SER A 7 -6.17 -28.20 21.49
N TRP A 8 -6.32 -27.43 20.41
CA TRP A 8 -7.52 -27.45 19.58
C TRP A 8 -7.78 -28.83 18.97
N CYS A 9 -6.76 -29.51 18.42
CA CYS A 9 -6.88 -30.87 17.90
C CYS A 9 -7.35 -31.85 18.97
N SER A 10 -6.78 -31.78 20.18
CA SER A 10 -7.17 -32.67 21.28
C SER A 10 -8.63 -32.47 21.69
N GLN A 11 -9.11 -31.23 21.63
CA GLN A 11 -10.47 -30.89 22.04
C GLN A 11 -11.49 -31.22 20.95
N TYR A 12 -11.21 -30.93 19.68
CA TYR A 12 -12.23 -30.95 18.62
C TYR A 12 -11.99 -32.00 17.55
N LEU A 13 -10.76 -32.39 17.24
CA LEU A 13 -10.53 -33.35 16.17
C LEU A 13 -10.85 -34.77 16.65
N ARG A 14 -11.61 -35.53 15.86
CA ARG A 14 -12.02 -36.91 16.14
C ARG A 14 -11.80 -37.79 14.91
N SER A 15 -11.54 -39.07 15.16
CA SER A 15 -11.38 -40.09 14.11
C SER A 15 -12.63 -40.94 13.96
N SER A 16 -12.92 -41.30 12.71
CA SER A 16 -13.97 -42.24 12.33
C SER A 16 -13.47 -43.20 11.25
N HIS A 17 -14.30 -44.17 10.86
CA HIS A 17 -14.05 -45.02 9.70
C HIS A 17 -14.00 -44.24 8.37
N ALA A 18 -14.56 -43.03 8.31
CA ALA A 18 -14.57 -42.18 7.12
C ALA A 18 -13.39 -41.19 7.06
N GLY A 19 -12.56 -41.11 8.11
CA GLY A 19 -11.49 -40.13 8.23
C GLY A 19 -11.57 -39.30 9.52
N LEU A 20 -10.90 -38.15 9.53
CA LEU A 20 -10.98 -37.18 10.63
C LEU A 20 -12.15 -36.22 10.41
N TYR A 21 -12.77 -35.76 11.49
CA TYR A 21 -13.80 -34.72 11.46
C TYR A 21 -13.67 -33.79 12.67
N CYS A 22 -14.25 -32.60 12.56
CA CYS A 22 -14.26 -31.61 13.63
C CYS A 22 -15.53 -31.75 14.48
N PHE A 23 -15.36 -32.18 15.74
CA PHE A 23 -16.45 -32.29 16.68
C PHE A 23 -16.89 -30.92 17.20
N TYR A 24 -18.12 -30.53 16.88
CA TYR A 24 -18.65 -29.20 17.19
C TYR A 24 -19.69 -29.19 18.31
N ASN A 25 -20.33 -30.33 18.59
CA ASN A 25 -21.52 -30.41 19.45
C ASN A 25 -21.17 -30.64 20.93
N GLY A 26 -20.26 -29.81 21.47
CA GLY A 26 -19.81 -29.93 22.87
C GLY A 26 -20.91 -29.67 23.91
N SER A 27 -21.89 -28.82 23.59
CA SER A 27 -23.02 -28.51 24.47
C SER A 27 -24.14 -29.56 24.44
N GLY A 28 -24.19 -30.40 23.40
CA GLY A 28 -25.25 -31.39 23.21
C GLY A 28 -26.56 -30.82 22.66
N ASP A 29 -26.62 -29.53 22.33
CA ASP A 29 -27.84 -28.86 21.88
C ASP A 29 -28.29 -29.31 20.48
N ASN A 30 -27.40 -29.95 19.71
CA ASN A 30 -27.69 -30.43 18.35
C ASN A 30 -28.05 -31.93 18.29
N GLY A 31 -28.50 -32.49 19.41
CA GLY A 31 -28.82 -33.91 19.51
C GLY A 31 -27.57 -34.76 19.33
N ASP A 32 -27.59 -35.70 18.38
CA ASP A 32 -26.48 -36.60 18.06
C ASP A 32 -25.65 -36.15 16.85
N ALA A 33 -25.79 -34.88 16.43
CA ALA A 33 -24.89 -34.27 15.46
C ALA A 33 -23.45 -34.28 16.00
N VAL A 34 -22.51 -34.65 15.14
CA VAL A 34 -21.09 -34.71 15.50
C VAL A 34 -20.25 -33.70 14.75
N THR A 35 -20.60 -33.34 13.52
CA THR A 35 -19.92 -32.29 12.75
C THR A 35 -20.90 -31.58 11.83
N CYS A 36 -20.52 -30.39 11.37
CA CYS A 36 -21.13 -29.71 10.25
C CYS A 36 -20.06 -29.35 9.20
N SER A 37 -20.47 -28.95 8.00
CA SER A 37 -19.55 -28.56 6.92
C SER A 37 -18.72 -27.32 7.29
N GLU A 38 -19.27 -26.38 8.07
CA GLU A 38 -18.54 -25.21 8.62
C GLU A 38 -17.36 -25.66 9.49
N ALA A 39 -17.61 -26.52 10.48
CA ALA A 39 -16.58 -27.08 11.34
C ALA A 39 -15.50 -27.84 10.57
N HIS A 40 -15.94 -28.55 9.53
CA HIS A 40 -15.04 -29.29 8.67
C HIS A 40 -14.15 -28.37 7.82
N GLY A 41 -14.72 -27.29 7.29
CA GLY A 41 -14.01 -26.24 6.56
C GLY A 41 -12.93 -25.57 7.41
N TYR A 42 -13.26 -25.19 8.66
CA TYR A 42 -12.27 -24.65 9.60
C TYR A 42 -11.14 -25.64 9.88
N ALA A 43 -11.46 -26.91 10.14
CA ALA A 43 -10.46 -27.92 10.40
C ALA A 43 -9.49 -28.12 9.24
N MET A 44 -10.01 -28.16 8.00
CA MET A 44 -9.18 -28.27 6.81
C MET A 44 -8.29 -27.05 6.61
N LEU A 45 -8.82 -25.83 6.83
CA LEU A 45 -8.04 -24.59 6.78
C LEU A 45 -6.92 -24.57 7.83
N ILE A 46 -7.23 -24.92 9.08
CA ILE A 46 -6.25 -24.98 10.17
C ILE A 46 -5.15 -25.99 9.79
N ALA A 47 -5.51 -27.21 9.37
CA ALA A 47 -4.53 -28.25 9.04
C ALA A 47 -3.56 -27.83 7.90
N VAL A 48 -4.06 -27.21 6.83
CA VAL A 48 -3.21 -26.78 5.70
C VAL A 48 -2.36 -25.55 6.03
N LEU A 49 -2.89 -24.59 6.79
CA LEU A 49 -2.15 -23.38 7.19
C LEU A 49 -1.03 -23.75 8.15
N HIS A 50 -1.33 -24.59 9.13
CA HIS A 50 -0.37 -25.14 10.08
C HIS A 50 0.67 -26.02 9.38
N GLY A 51 0.25 -26.77 8.34
CA GLY A 51 1.12 -27.60 7.53
C GLY A 51 1.15 -29.07 7.92
N ASN A 52 0.08 -29.57 8.54
CA ASN A 52 -0.07 -30.98 8.84
C ASN A 52 -0.82 -31.70 7.71
N GLN A 53 -0.06 -32.33 6.79
CA GLN A 53 -0.62 -33.01 5.63
C GLN A 53 -1.41 -34.28 6.00
N SER A 54 -1.00 -34.96 7.07
CA SER A 54 -1.68 -36.19 7.52
C SER A 54 -3.09 -35.89 8.01
N ASP A 55 -3.23 -34.85 8.85
CA ASP A 55 -4.54 -34.42 9.34
C ASP A 55 -5.41 -33.92 8.17
N PHE A 56 -4.82 -33.14 7.25
CA PHE A 56 -5.50 -32.65 6.07
C PHE A 56 -6.03 -33.78 5.18
N ASP A 57 -5.21 -34.80 4.91
CA ASP A 57 -5.62 -35.95 4.09
C ASP A 57 -6.76 -36.75 4.72
N ALA A 58 -6.72 -36.93 6.03
CA ALA A 58 -7.78 -37.64 6.74
C ALA A 58 -9.08 -36.82 6.83
N LEU A 59 -8.98 -35.49 6.92
CA LEU A 59 -10.13 -34.58 6.78
C LEU A 59 -10.69 -34.59 5.36
N LEU A 60 -9.83 -34.63 4.34
CA LEU A 60 -10.24 -34.74 2.94
C LEU A 60 -10.99 -36.05 2.69
N ALA A 61 -10.52 -37.18 3.24
CA ALA A 61 -11.23 -38.46 3.13
C ALA A 61 -12.67 -38.37 3.68
N PHE A 62 -12.84 -37.68 4.81
CA PHE A 62 -14.15 -37.48 5.41
C PHE A 62 -15.05 -36.59 4.53
N PHE A 63 -14.54 -35.45 4.05
CA PHE A 63 -15.27 -34.58 3.12
C PHE A 63 -15.77 -35.37 1.89
N LEU A 64 -14.89 -36.17 1.27
CA LEU A 64 -15.23 -36.97 0.09
C LEU A 64 -16.33 -38.00 0.37
N ALA A 65 -16.37 -38.56 1.58
CA ALA A 65 -17.39 -39.54 1.99
C ALA A 65 -18.78 -38.93 2.21
N PHE A 66 -18.87 -37.62 2.48
CA PHE A 66 -20.10 -36.91 2.80
C PHE A 66 -20.46 -35.84 1.76
N LYS A 67 -20.05 -36.02 0.50
CA LYS A 67 -20.55 -35.20 -0.60
C LYS A 67 -22.01 -35.56 -0.94
N ASN A 68 -22.77 -34.55 -1.34
CA ASN A 68 -24.09 -34.71 -1.94
C ASN A 68 -23.97 -34.92 -3.47
N GLU A 69 -25.11 -34.99 -4.15
CA GLU A 69 -25.16 -35.26 -5.60
C GLU A 69 -24.59 -34.12 -6.46
N HIS A 70 -24.54 -32.90 -5.93
CA HIS A 70 -23.91 -31.74 -6.58
C HIS A 70 -22.39 -31.67 -6.33
N GLY A 71 -21.84 -32.58 -5.52
CA GLY A 71 -20.42 -32.59 -5.15
C GLY A 71 -20.04 -31.64 -4.02
N LEU A 72 -21.03 -31.09 -3.30
CA LEU A 72 -20.88 -30.22 -2.13
C LEU A 72 -20.98 -31.04 -0.84
N MET A 73 -20.47 -30.56 0.29
CA MET A 73 -20.55 -31.31 1.55
C MET A 73 -21.95 -31.19 2.17
N LYS A 74 -22.53 -32.34 2.54
CA LYS A 74 -23.75 -32.41 3.35
C LYS A 74 -23.55 -31.64 4.66
N TRP A 75 -24.44 -30.70 4.96
CA TRP A 75 -24.15 -29.66 5.95
C TRP A 75 -24.03 -30.19 7.39
N GLN A 76 -24.66 -31.32 7.73
CA GLN A 76 -24.57 -31.92 9.06
C GLN A 76 -24.43 -33.44 9.01
N VAL A 77 -23.51 -33.98 9.81
CA VAL A 77 -23.31 -35.42 9.99
C VAL A 77 -23.56 -35.78 11.45
N ARG A 78 -24.30 -36.86 11.67
CA ARG A 78 -24.69 -37.40 12.98
C ARG A 78 -24.01 -38.73 13.26
N MET A 79 -23.94 -39.10 14.53
CA MET A 79 -23.43 -40.40 14.96
C MET A 79 -24.39 -41.07 15.92
N ASN A 80 -24.90 -42.23 15.52
CA ASN A 80 -25.82 -42.98 16.37
C ASN A 80 -25.10 -43.62 17.58
N LYS A 81 -25.88 -44.22 18.49
CA LYS A 81 -25.36 -44.91 19.69
C LYS A 81 -24.45 -46.11 19.40
N HIS A 82 -24.42 -46.59 18.16
CA HIS A 82 -23.55 -47.68 17.70
C HIS A 82 -22.29 -47.16 16.98
N HIS A 83 -21.98 -45.86 17.10
CA HIS A 83 -20.84 -45.20 16.45
C HIS A 83 -20.87 -45.25 14.92
N GLN A 84 -22.05 -45.34 14.33
CA GLN A 84 -22.22 -45.27 12.88
C GLN A 84 -22.57 -43.85 12.47
N LEU A 85 -21.83 -43.32 11.49
CA LEU A 85 -22.08 -42.02 10.91
C LEU A 85 -23.26 -42.10 9.94
N TYR A 86 -24.14 -41.10 9.98
CA TYR A 86 -25.24 -40.96 9.05
C TYR A 86 -25.62 -39.49 8.84
N VAL A 87 -26.44 -39.24 7.83
CA VAL A 87 -26.98 -37.91 7.52
C VAL A 87 -28.51 -38.03 7.47
N GLU A 88 -29.22 -37.09 8.08
CA GLU A 88 -30.68 -37.02 8.01
C GLU A 88 -31.14 -36.49 6.64
N ASP A 89 -32.39 -36.76 6.29
CA ASP A 89 -32.93 -36.43 4.96
C ASP A 89 -32.86 -34.92 4.67
N ASP A 90 -33.11 -34.08 5.68
CA ASP A 90 -33.05 -32.62 5.65
C ASP A 90 -31.62 -32.05 5.78
N ALA A 91 -30.62 -32.94 5.89
CA ALA A 91 -29.21 -32.58 5.97
C ALA A 91 -28.38 -33.00 4.75
N ASN A 92 -29.04 -33.45 3.68
CA ASN A 92 -28.38 -33.79 2.42
C ASN A 92 -27.90 -32.58 1.61
N ASP A 93 -28.48 -31.40 1.86
CA ASP A 93 -28.07 -30.16 1.23
C ASP A 93 -26.80 -29.58 1.88
N CYS A 94 -26.18 -28.62 1.22
CA CYS A 94 -24.96 -27.98 1.70
C CYS A 94 -25.22 -26.67 2.47
N ALA A 95 -24.19 -26.20 3.17
CA ALA A 95 -24.08 -24.83 3.64
C ALA A 95 -22.89 -24.17 2.94
N THR A 96 -23.14 -23.04 2.26
CA THR A 96 -22.21 -22.44 1.30
C THR A 96 -20.87 -22.04 1.92
N ASP A 97 -20.87 -21.55 3.16
CA ASP A 97 -19.66 -21.15 3.91
C ASP A 97 -18.69 -22.31 4.11
N GLY A 98 -19.19 -23.46 4.55
CA GLY A 98 -18.37 -24.67 4.74
C GLY A 98 -17.66 -25.09 3.45
N ASP A 99 -18.38 -25.13 2.34
CA ASP A 99 -17.79 -25.51 1.04
C ASP A 99 -16.82 -24.46 0.48
N ILE A 100 -17.04 -23.17 0.74
CA ILE A 100 -16.06 -22.11 0.40
C ILE A 100 -14.75 -22.36 1.17
N ASP A 101 -14.81 -22.66 2.46
CA ASP A 101 -13.61 -22.90 3.27
C ASP A 101 -12.90 -24.20 2.88
N ILE A 102 -13.63 -25.28 2.59
CA ILE A 102 -13.06 -26.54 2.08
C ILE A 102 -12.36 -26.33 0.74
N ALA A 103 -13.01 -25.63 -0.21
CA ALA A 103 -12.41 -25.31 -1.51
C ALA A 103 -11.15 -24.45 -1.34
N THR A 104 -11.19 -23.48 -0.43
CA THR A 104 -10.04 -22.63 -0.08
C THR A 104 -8.89 -23.49 0.45
N ALA A 105 -9.17 -24.39 1.38
CA ALA A 105 -8.18 -25.27 1.97
C ALA A 105 -7.55 -26.21 0.93
N LEU A 106 -8.33 -26.72 -0.03
CA LEU A 106 -7.84 -27.55 -1.13
C LEU A 106 -6.93 -26.78 -2.10
N PHE A 107 -7.28 -25.54 -2.47
CA PHE A 107 -6.38 -24.69 -3.28
C PHE A 107 -5.08 -24.37 -2.55
N LEU A 108 -5.14 -24.17 -1.22
CA LEU A 108 -3.94 -23.99 -0.40
C LEU A 108 -3.11 -25.28 -0.32
N ALA A 109 -3.74 -26.45 -0.20
CA ALA A 109 -3.07 -27.74 -0.14
C ALA A 109 -2.36 -28.08 -1.44
N ALA A 110 -3.01 -27.82 -2.59
CA ALA A 110 -2.40 -27.97 -3.91
C ALA A 110 -1.11 -27.15 -4.07
N ARG A 111 -1.07 -25.95 -3.48
CA ARG A 111 0.13 -25.10 -3.48
C ARG A 111 1.18 -25.59 -2.48
N ARG A 112 0.76 -25.99 -1.28
CA ARG A 112 1.67 -26.35 -0.19
C ARG A 112 2.33 -27.70 -0.43
N TRP A 113 1.59 -28.64 -0.98
CA TRP A 113 2.01 -30.02 -1.22
C TRP A 113 1.76 -30.39 -2.69
N PRO A 114 2.52 -29.80 -3.64
CA PRO A 114 2.29 -30.03 -5.07
C PRO A 114 2.50 -31.49 -5.49
N GLN A 115 3.29 -32.25 -4.74
CA GLN A 115 3.52 -33.68 -4.98
C GLN A 115 2.43 -34.57 -4.39
N GLY A 116 1.48 -34.00 -3.63
CA GLY A 116 0.47 -34.76 -2.90
C GLY A 116 1.06 -35.56 -1.74
N SER A 117 0.35 -36.61 -1.35
CA SER A 117 0.76 -37.62 -0.36
C SER A 117 0.64 -39.03 -0.93
N ALA A 118 0.95 -40.03 -0.11
CA ALA A 118 0.74 -41.43 -0.49
C ALA A 118 -0.75 -41.77 -0.73
N MET A 119 -1.68 -41.12 -0.01
CA MET A 119 -3.12 -41.35 -0.17
C MET A 119 -3.73 -40.47 -1.26
N ASN A 120 -3.19 -39.26 -1.43
CA ASN A 120 -3.67 -38.27 -2.41
C ASN A 120 -2.51 -37.82 -3.30
N PRO A 121 -2.17 -38.54 -4.39
CA PRO A 121 -1.04 -38.21 -5.25
C PRO A 121 -1.10 -36.81 -5.89
N ALA A 122 0.01 -36.40 -6.50
CA ALA A 122 0.15 -35.12 -7.19
C ALA A 122 -1.08 -34.76 -8.06
N GLY A 123 -1.57 -33.53 -7.90
CA GLY A 123 -2.72 -33.01 -8.64
C GLY A 123 -4.10 -33.38 -8.06
N VAL A 124 -4.20 -34.27 -7.07
CA VAL A 124 -5.48 -34.60 -6.42
C VAL A 124 -6.11 -33.36 -5.79
N TYR A 125 -5.39 -32.63 -4.94
CA TYR A 125 -5.93 -31.45 -4.27
C TYR A 125 -6.40 -30.37 -5.24
N GLU A 126 -5.65 -30.10 -6.32
CA GLU A 126 -6.04 -29.10 -7.33
C GLU A 126 -7.32 -29.49 -8.07
N ARG A 127 -7.45 -30.78 -8.41
CA ARG A 127 -8.65 -31.29 -9.08
C ARG A 127 -9.87 -31.23 -8.17
N GLU A 128 -9.77 -31.68 -6.92
CA GLU A 128 -10.89 -31.61 -5.98
C GLU A 128 -11.25 -30.13 -5.68
N ALA A 129 -10.26 -29.24 -5.57
CA ALA A 129 -10.50 -27.80 -5.41
C ALA A 129 -11.29 -27.21 -6.59
N ALA A 130 -10.88 -27.53 -7.82
CA ALA A 130 -11.55 -27.04 -9.02
C ALA A 130 -12.97 -27.59 -9.15
N GLN A 131 -13.17 -28.89 -8.89
CA GLN A 131 -14.50 -29.51 -8.94
C GLN A 131 -15.45 -28.89 -7.91
N LEU A 132 -14.99 -28.68 -6.68
CA LEU A 132 -15.81 -28.05 -5.64
C LEU A 132 -16.11 -26.58 -5.96
N ALA A 133 -15.13 -25.84 -6.50
CA ALA A 133 -15.34 -24.46 -6.93
C ALA A 133 -16.30 -24.35 -8.13
N ASP A 134 -16.27 -25.31 -9.07
CA ASP A 134 -17.25 -25.38 -10.16
C ASP A 134 -18.66 -25.70 -9.60
N ALA A 135 -18.78 -26.63 -8.64
CA ALA A 135 -20.04 -26.93 -7.97
C ALA A 135 -20.63 -25.71 -7.24
N LEU A 136 -19.80 -24.98 -6.50
CA LEU A 136 -20.18 -23.71 -5.85
C LEU A 136 -20.73 -22.70 -6.87
N LEU A 137 -20.05 -22.49 -8.00
CA LEU A 137 -20.54 -21.57 -9.05
C LEU A 137 -21.89 -21.98 -9.62
N CYS A 138 -22.12 -23.29 -9.77
CA CYS A 138 -23.34 -23.83 -10.35
C CYS A 138 -24.54 -23.80 -9.39
N HIS A 139 -24.31 -24.06 -8.10
CA HIS A 139 -25.39 -24.36 -7.14
C HIS A 139 -25.47 -23.39 -5.96
N CYS A 140 -24.38 -22.73 -5.58
CA CYS A 140 -24.31 -21.89 -4.38
C CYS A 140 -24.08 -20.41 -4.70
N ILE A 141 -23.99 -20.02 -5.97
CA ILE A 141 -23.85 -18.63 -6.39
C ILE A 141 -25.10 -18.21 -7.16
N HIS A 142 -25.70 -17.09 -6.75
CA HIS A 142 -26.87 -16.56 -7.42
C HIS A 142 -26.53 -16.21 -8.89
N PRO A 143 -27.27 -16.72 -9.89
CA PRO A 143 -26.89 -16.58 -11.31
C PRO A 143 -26.93 -15.13 -11.83
N THR A 144 -27.83 -14.30 -11.29
CA THR A 144 -27.96 -12.87 -11.66
C THR A 144 -27.24 -11.90 -10.72
N LEU A 145 -27.39 -12.05 -9.40
CA LEU A 145 -26.78 -11.16 -8.41
C LEU A 145 -25.28 -11.45 -8.22
N HIS A 146 -24.84 -12.67 -8.54
CA HIS A 146 -23.48 -13.17 -8.33
C HIS A 146 -23.02 -13.07 -6.87
N THR A 147 -23.94 -13.17 -5.92
CA THR A 147 -23.66 -13.26 -4.49
C THR A 147 -23.83 -14.70 -4.01
N PRO A 148 -23.16 -15.11 -2.92
CA PRO A 148 -23.38 -16.41 -2.31
C PRO A 148 -24.85 -16.60 -1.91
N LEU A 149 -25.42 -17.74 -2.27
CA LEU A 149 -26.67 -18.27 -1.71
C LEU A 149 -26.38 -18.93 -0.35
N LEU A 150 -27.41 -19.25 0.44
CA LEU A 150 -27.24 -19.86 1.76
C LEU A 150 -26.82 -21.34 1.70
N GLY A 151 -27.14 -21.99 0.59
CA GLY A 151 -26.80 -23.37 0.27
C GLY A 151 -27.36 -23.73 -1.11
N ASP A 152 -27.07 -24.93 -1.58
CA ASP A 152 -27.57 -25.44 -2.87
C ASP A 152 -29.08 -25.71 -2.91
N TRP A 153 -29.74 -25.71 -1.75
CA TRP A 153 -31.19 -25.77 -1.60
C TRP A 153 -31.89 -24.45 -1.92
N CYS A 154 -31.18 -23.31 -2.01
CA CYS A 154 -31.76 -22.02 -2.36
C CYS A 154 -32.19 -21.99 -3.84
N ASN A 155 -33.48 -22.08 -4.10
CA ASN A 155 -34.05 -22.10 -5.46
C ASN A 155 -35.34 -21.28 -5.59
N THR A 156 -35.85 -21.17 -6.82
CA THR A 156 -37.12 -20.48 -7.12
C THR A 156 -38.32 -21.41 -7.20
N ASP A 157 -38.13 -22.71 -7.12
CA ASP A 157 -39.14 -23.73 -7.42
C ASP A 157 -40.03 -24.01 -6.20
N ASP A 158 -39.49 -23.84 -5.00
CA ASP A 158 -40.24 -23.90 -3.74
C ASP A 158 -40.58 -22.50 -3.19
N LYS A 159 -41.75 -22.36 -2.56
CA LYS A 159 -42.25 -21.08 -2.03
C LYS A 159 -41.49 -20.60 -0.79
N GLN A 160 -41.01 -21.52 0.05
CA GLN A 160 -40.16 -21.19 1.20
C GLN A 160 -38.77 -20.78 0.71
N ASN A 161 -38.17 -21.55 -0.19
CA ASN A 161 -36.82 -21.27 -0.72
C ASN A 161 -36.78 -20.00 -1.57
N ARG A 162 -37.86 -19.70 -2.32
CA ARG A 162 -37.96 -18.46 -3.12
C ARG A 162 -37.81 -17.19 -2.28
N LYS A 163 -38.19 -17.20 -1.00
CA LYS A 163 -38.01 -16.02 -0.12
C LYS A 163 -36.55 -15.79 0.28
N LEU A 164 -35.73 -16.83 0.18
CA LEU A 164 -34.32 -16.86 0.55
C LEU A 164 -33.41 -16.77 -0.68
N TYR A 165 -33.96 -17.00 -1.87
CA TYR A 165 -33.21 -16.99 -3.12
C TYR A 165 -32.50 -15.66 -3.38
N ASP A 166 -33.16 -14.53 -3.14
CA ASP A 166 -32.57 -13.19 -3.25
C ASP A 166 -31.89 -12.73 -1.94
N ALA A 167 -31.60 -13.66 -1.02
CA ALA A 167 -30.91 -13.39 0.24
C ALA A 167 -29.46 -13.91 0.22
N THR A 168 -28.63 -13.35 1.08
CA THR A 168 -27.24 -13.79 1.27
C THR A 168 -26.84 -13.62 2.74
N ARG A 169 -25.96 -14.49 3.23
CA ARG A 169 -25.41 -14.42 4.58
C ARG A 169 -24.05 -13.73 4.54
N SER A 170 -23.88 -12.70 5.36
CA SER A 170 -22.71 -11.82 5.22
C SER A 170 -21.40 -12.46 5.67
N SER A 171 -21.44 -13.47 6.53
CA SER A 171 -20.26 -14.26 6.91
C SER A 171 -19.66 -15.04 5.73
N ASP A 172 -20.46 -15.32 4.70
CA ASP A 172 -20.05 -16.05 3.50
C ASP A 172 -19.28 -15.13 2.54
N PHE A 173 -19.08 -13.86 2.91
CA PHE A 173 -18.31 -12.87 2.15
C PHE A 173 -16.81 -13.08 2.34
N ILE A 174 -16.33 -14.29 2.08
CA ILE A 174 -14.92 -14.68 2.22
C ILE A 174 -14.14 -14.19 0.99
N LEU A 175 -13.99 -12.86 0.88
CA LEU A 175 -13.46 -12.19 -0.32
C LEU A 175 -12.07 -12.70 -0.74
N SER A 176 -11.25 -13.11 0.22
CA SER A 176 -9.94 -13.71 -0.04
C SER A 176 -10.05 -15.04 -0.79
N SER A 177 -11.06 -15.84 -0.49
CA SER A 177 -11.34 -17.12 -1.16
C SER A 177 -11.82 -16.91 -2.58
N PHE A 178 -12.73 -15.98 -2.82
CA PHE A 178 -13.17 -15.65 -4.18
C PHE A 178 -12.03 -15.10 -5.04
N LEU A 179 -11.14 -14.29 -4.45
CA LEU A 179 -9.91 -13.88 -5.12
C LEU A 179 -8.99 -15.06 -5.42
N LEU A 180 -8.81 -15.98 -4.47
CA LEU A 180 -8.01 -17.19 -4.67
C LEU A 180 -8.57 -18.04 -5.81
N PHE A 181 -9.88 -18.28 -5.84
CA PHE A 181 -10.55 -19.04 -6.90
C PHE A 181 -10.40 -18.33 -8.25
N HIS A 182 -10.64 -17.01 -8.30
CA HIS A 182 -10.37 -16.21 -9.50
C HIS A 182 -8.92 -16.33 -9.98
N LYS A 183 -7.94 -16.44 -9.08
CA LYS A 183 -6.52 -16.48 -9.45
C LYS A 183 -6.02 -17.88 -9.82
N LYS A 184 -6.55 -18.92 -9.17
CA LYS A 184 -5.96 -20.26 -9.17
C LYS A 184 -6.82 -21.32 -9.83
N HIS A 185 -8.09 -21.05 -10.11
CA HIS A 185 -8.92 -22.00 -10.82
C HIS A 185 -8.32 -22.32 -12.20
N PRO A 186 -8.18 -23.60 -12.61
CA PRO A 186 -7.54 -23.98 -13.86
C PRO A 186 -8.32 -23.49 -15.10
N ASN A 187 -9.66 -23.51 -15.03
CA ASN A 187 -10.54 -23.03 -16.10
C ASN A 187 -10.60 -21.48 -16.15
N PRO A 188 -10.21 -20.83 -17.27
CA PRO A 188 -10.28 -19.37 -17.43
C PRO A 188 -11.69 -18.77 -17.33
N GLN A 189 -12.72 -19.49 -17.74
CA GLN A 189 -14.11 -19.00 -17.68
C GLN A 189 -14.59 -18.95 -16.22
N ALA A 190 -14.37 -20.03 -15.47
CA ALA A 190 -14.65 -20.06 -14.04
C ALA A 190 -13.88 -18.97 -13.29
N ARG A 191 -12.60 -18.69 -13.67
CA ARG A 191 -11.87 -17.53 -13.11
C ARG A 191 -12.61 -16.20 -13.32
N GLN A 192 -13.21 -15.98 -14.48
CA GLN A 192 -13.98 -14.74 -14.73
C GLN A 192 -15.27 -14.69 -13.92
N GLN A 193 -15.98 -15.82 -13.78
CA GLN A 193 -17.17 -15.91 -12.94
C GLN A 193 -16.84 -15.62 -11.47
N TRP A 194 -15.77 -16.21 -10.93
CA TRP A 194 -15.30 -15.93 -9.58
C TRP A 194 -14.88 -14.47 -9.36
N GLN A 195 -14.36 -13.80 -10.40
CA GLN A 195 -14.14 -12.36 -10.35
C GLN A 195 -15.48 -11.59 -10.23
N GLN A 196 -16.52 -11.99 -10.96
CA GLN A 196 -17.84 -11.37 -10.84
C GLN A 196 -18.41 -11.57 -9.43
N VAL A 197 -18.27 -12.77 -8.87
CA VAL A 197 -18.69 -13.07 -7.50
C VAL A 197 -17.97 -12.19 -6.49
N LEU A 198 -16.63 -12.06 -6.62
CA LEU A 198 -15.83 -11.18 -5.78
C LEU A 198 -16.32 -9.72 -5.85
N GLU A 199 -16.53 -9.17 -7.05
CA GLU A 199 -16.96 -7.78 -7.19
C GLU A 199 -18.40 -7.56 -6.70
N SER A 200 -19.35 -8.44 -7.04
CA SER A 200 -20.74 -8.32 -6.59
C SER A 200 -20.87 -8.41 -5.06
N THR A 201 -20.17 -9.36 -4.45
CA THR A 201 -20.17 -9.51 -2.99
C THR A 201 -19.56 -8.29 -2.31
N LEU A 202 -18.48 -7.76 -2.86
CA LEU A 202 -17.86 -6.54 -2.38
C LEU A 202 -18.79 -5.32 -2.48
N GLN A 203 -19.54 -5.20 -3.58
CA GLN A 203 -20.54 -4.14 -3.72
C GLN A 203 -21.68 -4.30 -2.72
N CYS A 204 -22.13 -5.53 -2.45
CA CYS A 204 -23.14 -5.82 -1.43
C CYS A 204 -22.65 -5.41 -0.01
N ALA A 205 -21.41 -5.71 0.33
CA ALA A 205 -20.81 -5.28 1.60
C ALA A 205 -20.70 -3.75 1.69
N LEU A 206 -20.18 -3.09 0.64
CA LEU A 206 -20.06 -1.64 0.60
C LEU A 206 -21.40 -0.92 0.63
N SER A 207 -22.47 -1.48 0.03
CA SER A 207 -23.78 -0.82 0.06
C SER A 207 -24.30 -0.64 1.48
N GLN A 208 -23.87 -1.46 2.44
CA GLN A 208 -24.28 -1.35 3.84
C GLN A 208 -23.82 -0.04 4.51
N THR A 209 -22.75 0.61 4.03
CA THR A 209 -22.36 1.93 4.54
C THR A 209 -23.38 3.03 4.22
N ASN A 210 -24.27 2.78 3.26
CA ASN A 210 -25.39 3.68 2.95
C ASN A 210 -26.65 3.35 3.75
N VAL A 211 -26.70 2.17 4.35
CA VAL A 211 -27.85 1.68 5.12
C VAL A 211 -27.72 2.02 6.61
N ASN A 212 -26.50 1.97 7.15
CA ASN A 212 -26.23 2.29 8.55
C ASN A 212 -24.94 3.13 8.70
N ARG A 213 -24.80 3.78 9.86
CA ARG A 213 -23.61 4.60 10.19
C ARG A 213 -22.60 3.87 11.09
N THR A 214 -22.87 2.62 11.42
CA THR A 214 -22.07 1.83 12.36
C THR A 214 -21.02 0.98 11.65
N GLY A 215 -21.15 0.80 10.33
CA GLY A 215 -20.29 -0.07 9.54
C GLY A 215 -20.53 -1.55 9.82
N LEU A 216 -21.49 -1.90 10.68
CA LEU A 216 -21.87 -3.29 10.94
C LEU A 216 -22.63 -3.84 9.72
N ILE A 217 -22.42 -5.12 9.42
CA ILE A 217 -23.22 -5.86 8.45
C ILE A 217 -24.10 -6.84 9.23
N ALA A 218 -25.36 -6.99 8.83
CA ALA A 218 -26.29 -7.94 9.41
C ALA A 218 -25.91 -9.39 9.07
N ASP A 219 -26.37 -10.35 9.87
CA ASP A 219 -26.25 -11.78 9.59
C ASP A 219 -26.77 -12.12 8.19
N PHE A 220 -27.97 -11.65 7.87
CA PHE A 220 -28.60 -11.84 6.57
C PHE A 220 -28.98 -10.53 5.89
N LEU A 221 -28.68 -10.45 4.59
CA LEU A 221 -29.06 -9.36 3.70
C LEU A 221 -30.04 -9.88 2.66
N VAL A 222 -31.04 -9.06 2.31
CA VAL A 222 -32.04 -9.37 1.29
C VAL A 222 -31.95 -8.33 0.18
N TYR A 223 -31.98 -8.78 -1.07
CA TYR A 223 -32.06 -7.91 -2.23
C TYR A 223 -33.52 -7.66 -2.61
N ASP A 224 -33.87 -6.38 -2.80
CA ASP A 224 -35.14 -5.98 -3.40
C ASP A 224 -34.86 -4.97 -4.52
N ALA A 225 -35.47 -5.15 -5.68
CA ALA A 225 -35.17 -4.33 -6.86
C ALA A 225 -35.41 -2.82 -6.64
N ARG A 226 -36.28 -2.44 -5.69
CA ARG A 226 -36.61 -1.03 -5.40
C ARG A 226 -35.68 -0.42 -4.36
N THR A 227 -35.34 -1.20 -3.34
CA THR A 227 -34.61 -0.74 -2.14
C THR A 227 -33.17 -1.22 -2.08
N GLN A 228 -32.75 -2.06 -3.03
CA GLN A 228 -31.44 -2.71 -3.11
C GLN A 228 -31.18 -3.58 -1.86
N TRP A 229 -29.91 -3.89 -1.58
CA TRP A 229 -29.51 -4.71 -0.43
C TRP A 229 -29.84 -4.02 0.90
N HIS A 230 -30.57 -4.73 1.76
CA HIS A 230 -30.90 -4.26 3.10
C HIS A 230 -30.89 -5.42 4.11
N PRO A 231 -30.70 -5.13 5.41
CA PRO A 231 -30.81 -6.14 6.46
C PRO A 231 -32.16 -6.86 6.45
N ALA A 232 -32.13 -8.16 6.73
CA ALA A 232 -33.33 -8.97 6.90
C ALA A 232 -34.27 -8.37 7.96
N LYS A 233 -35.57 -8.62 7.81
CA LYS A 233 -36.58 -8.14 8.77
C LYS A 233 -37.12 -9.29 9.60
N GLY A 234 -36.96 -9.21 10.92
CA GLY A 234 -37.42 -10.26 11.84
C GLY A 234 -36.66 -11.56 11.59
N LYS A 235 -37.36 -12.69 11.72
CA LYS A 235 -36.82 -14.01 11.41
C LYS A 235 -36.93 -14.32 9.93
N LEU A 236 -35.78 -14.32 9.24
CA LEU A 236 -35.66 -14.77 7.87
C LEU A 236 -35.43 -16.28 7.83
N LEU A 237 -34.46 -16.77 8.62
CA LEU A 237 -34.06 -18.17 8.67
C LEU A 237 -33.87 -18.65 10.11
N GLU A 238 -33.01 -17.99 10.89
CA GLU A 238 -32.51 -18.55 12.15
C GLU A 238 -33.26 -17.95 13.35
N SER A 239 -33.29 -16.63 13.46
CA SER A 239 -33.68 -15.93 14.69
C SER A 239 -34.38 -14.59 14.42
N LYS A 240 -34.96 -13.98 15.46
CA LYS A 240 -35.49 -12.61 15.35
C LYS A 240 -34.40 -11.54 15.11
N HIS A 241 -33.13 -11.90 15.20
CA HIS A 241 -31.96 -11.03 15.08
C HIS A 241 -31.23 -11.18 13.73
N ASP A 242 -31.82 -11.86 12.74
CA ASP A 242 -31.21 -12.08 11.42
C ASP A 242 -30.85 -10.78 10.68
N GLY A 243 -31.55 -9.69 10.99
CA GLY A 243 -31.28 -8.33 10.49
C GLY A 243 -30.22 -7.54 11.26
N GLU A 244 -29.60 -8.14 12.28
CA GLU A 244 -28.61 -7.52 13.15
C GLU A 244 -27.26 -8.24 13.01
N MET A 245 -26.19 -7.69 13.59
CA MET A 245 -24.90 -8.39 13.63
C MET A 245 -24.89 -9.33 14.83
N SER A 246 -24.82 -10.64 14.57
CA SER A 246 -24.90 -11.69 15.58
C SER A 246 -23.87 -12.79 15.27
N TRP A 247 -24.17 -14.04 15.65
CA TRP A 247 -23.28 -15.20 15.56
C TRP A 247 -22.85 -15.56 14.12
N ASN A 248 -23.57 -15.13 13.07
CA ASN A 248 -23.03 -15.23 11.72
C ASN A 248 -22.07 -14.09 11.42
N ALA A 249 -22.56 -12.85 11.43
CA ALA A 249 -21.82 -11.68 10.95
C ALA A 249 -20.60 -11.30 11.81
N CYS A 250 -20.42 -11.91 12.99
CA CYS A 250 -19.18 -11.80 13.76
C CYS A 250 -17.93 -12.18 12.94
N ARG A 251 -18.07 -13.02 11.91
CA ARG A 251 -17.00 -13.45 11.01
C ARG A 251 -16.74 -12.51 9.83
N THR A 252 -17.60 -11.52 9.59
CA THR A 252 -17.58 -10.66 8.39
C THR A 252 -16.46 -9.63 8.44
N LEU A 253 -15.21 -10.09 8.25
CA LEU A 253 -14.02 -9.26 8.21
C LEU A 253 -13.12 -9.67 7.03
N SER A 254 -12.52 -8.68 6.39
CA SER A 254 -11.58 -8.92 5.29
C SER A 254 -10.42 -7.94 5.37
N GLY A 255 -9.23 -8.37 4.95
CA GLY A 255 -8.08 -7.50 4.75
C GLY A 255 -8.15 -6.67 3.46
N ASP A 256 -9.23 -6.79 2.68
CA ASP A 256 -9.39 -6.10 1.40
C ASP A 256 -9.59 -4.59 1.58
N GLN A 257 -8.61 -3.82 1.09
CA GLN A 257 -8.62 -2.36 1.20
C GLN A 257 -9.76 -1.67 0.45
N ARG A 258 -10.42 -2.36 -0.48
CA ARG A 258 -11.59 -1.83 -1.19
C ARG A 258 -12.79 -1.63 -0.27
N ILE A 259 -12.87 -2.39 0.83
CA ILE A 259 -13.90 -2.20 1.87
C ILE A 259 -13.38 -1.44 3.09
N LEU A 260 -12.20 -0.81 3.01
CA LEU A 260 -11.59 -0.06 4.12
C LEU A 260 -12.54 0.95 4.79
N PRO A 261 -13.39 1.73 4.07
CA PRO A 261 -14.32 2.65 4.71
C PRO A 261 -15.34 1.96 5.62
N LEU A 262 -15.82 0.78 5.22
CA LEU A 262 -16.69 -0.06 6.03
C LEU A 262 -15.94 -0.54 7.29
N LEU A 263 -14.74 -1.10 7.12
CA LEU A 263 -13.92 -1.62 8.22
C LEU A 263 -13.55 -0.55 9.24
N GLN A 264 -13.21 0.67 8.81
CA GLN A 264 -12.91 1.79 9.70
C GLN A 264 -14.13 2.20 10.54
N THR A 265 -15.30 2.20 9.92
CA THR A 265 -16.55 2.53 10.61
C THR A 265 -16.92 1.42 11.59
N MET A 266 -16.80 0.16 11.17
CA MET A 266 -17.00 -1.02 12.01
C MET A 266 -16.05 -1.03 13.21
N HIS A 267 -14.76 -0.70 13.02
CA HIS A 267 -13.77 -0.61 14.08
C HIS A 267 -14.16 0.44 15.12
N HIS A 268 -14.60 1.61 14.68
CA HIS A 268 -15.10 2.63 15.60
C HIS A 268 -16.27 2.12 16.45
N THR A 269 -17.20 1.36 15.85
CA THR A 269 -18.33 0.79 16.59
C THR A 269 -17.88 -0.31 17.55
N LEU A 270 -17.19 -1.34 17.06
CA LEU A 270 -16.83 -2.55 17.84
C LEU A 270 -15.80 -2.27 18.93
N VAL A 271 -14.79 -1.44 18.64
CA VAL A 271 -13.62 -1.25 19.53
C VAL A 271 -13.84 -0.10 20.52
N SER A 272 -14.92 0.69 20.34
CA SER A 272 -15.33 1.70 21.33
C SER A 272 -15.68 1.12 22.70
N GLY A 273 -16.07 -0.17 22.76
CA GLY A 273 -16.47 -0.88 23.98
C GLY A 273 -15.35 -1.14 24.99
N LYS A 274 -14.08 -1.08 24.58
CA LYS A 274 -12.89 -1.64 25.27
C LYS A 274 -12.98 -3.17 25.39
N PHE A 275 -11.88 -3.86 25.13
CA PHE A 275 -11.79 -5.30 25.41
C PHE A 275 -11.76 -5.54 26.93
N PRO A 276 -12.45 -6.59 27.44
CA PRO A 276 -13.11 -7.69 26.72
C PRO A 276 -14.57 -7.42 26.27
N ASP A 277 -15.12 -6.23 26.55
CA ASP A 277 -16.56 -5.91 26.47
C ASP A 277 -17.12 -5.70 25.05
N VAL A 278 -16.74 -6.55 24.09
CA VAL A 278 -17.32 -6.59 22.73
C VAL A 278 -18.60 -7.44 22.77
N PRO A 279 -19.81 -6.87 22.68
CA PRO A 279 -21.03 -7.64 22.89
C PRO A 279 -21.21 -8.76 21.86
N ALA A 280 -21.72 -9.92 22.31
CA ALA A 280 -22.10 -11.06 21.47
C ALA A 280 -23.40 -10.83 20.68
N GLY A 281 -23.47 -9.68 20.01
CA GLY A 281 -24.61 -9.24 19.21
C GLY A 281 -24.81 -7.73 19.30
N LEU A 282 -24.84 -7.06 18.15
CA LEU A 282 -25.02 -5.61 18.05
C LEU A 282 -26.10 -5.25 17.03
N ARG A 283 -26.92 -4.28 17.41
CA ARG A 283 -27.93 -3.73 16.52
C ARG A 283 -27.27 -2.89 15.42
N VAL A 284 -27.53 -3.22 14.16
CA VAL A 284 -26.89 -2.62 12.98
C VAL A 284 -27.15 -1.13 12.88
N ARG A 285 -28.36 -0.66 13.22
CA ARG A 285 -28.73 0.76 13.02
C ARG A 285 -27.96 1.75 13.90
N ASP A 286 -27.57 1.34 15.12
CA ASP A 286 -27.05 2.24 16.16
C ASP A 286 -25.95 1.64 17.04
N GLY A 287 -25.54 0.39 16.80
CA GLY A 287 -24.44 -0.27 17.49
C GLY A 287 -24.76 -0.61 18.94
N LYS A 288 -26.04 -0.63 19.35
CA LYS A 288 -26.38 -0.98 20.73
C LYS A 288 -26.26 -2.50 20.95
N PRO A 289 -25.73 -2.93 22.11
CA PRO A 289 -25.70 -4.34 22.48
C PRO A 289 -27.09 -4.97 22.43
N LEU A 290 -27.19 -6.17 21.88
CA LEU A 290 -28.38 -7.02 21.95
C LEU A 290 -28.39 -7.88 23.23
N VAL A 291 -27.20 -8.17 23.74
CA VAL A 291 -26.91 -8.95 24.95
C VAL A 291 -25.81 -8.25 25.75
N ASP A 292 -25.64 -8.64 27.02
CA ASP A 292 -24.69 -8.05 27.97
C ASP A 292 -23.42 -8.88 28.20
N TYR A 293 -23.25 -9.98 27.46
CA TYR A 293 -22.05 -10.82 27.50
C TYR A 293 -21.22 -10.68 26.21
N SER A 294 -19.94 -11.07 26.30
CA SER A 294 -18.97 -11.16 25.20
C SER A 294 -18.60 -12.62 24.95
N GLY A 295 -17.88 -12.91 23.88
CA GLY A 295 -17.38 -14.25 23.62
C GLY A 295 -16.20 -14.24 22.67
N ARG A 296 -15.39 -15.31 22.72
CA ARG A 296 -14.21 -15.48 21.85
C ARG A 296 -14.54 -15.27 20.35
N ALA A 297 -15.71 -15.71 19.90
CA ALA A 297 -16.21 -15.53 18.53
C ALA A 297 -16.43 -14.06 18.11
N PHE A 298 -16.55 -13.12 19.06
CA PHE A 298 -16.69 -11.68 18.78
C PHE A 298 -15.39 -10.92 19.09
N ILE A 299 -14.69 -11.30 20.16
CA ILE A 299 -13.42 -10.71 20.58
C ILE A 299 -12.33 -10.94 19.52
N ALA A 300 -12.17 -12.19 19.04
CA ALA A 300 -11.10 -12.53 18.10
C ALA A 300 -11.24 -11.79 16.77
N PRO A 301 -12.42 -11.75 16.11
CA PRO A 301 -12.62 -10.91 14.94
C PRO A 301 -12.38 -9.42 15.20
N ALA A 302 -12.89 -8.84 16.30
CA ALA A 302 -12.64 -7.44 16.62
C ALA A 302 -11.13 -7.15 16.84
N GLY A 303 -10.40 -8.06 17.47
CA GLY A 303 -8.95 -8.00 17.61
C GLY A 303 -8.21 -8.11 16.27
N TYR A 304 -8.70 -8.95 15.36
CA TYR A 304 -8.18 -9.05 13.99
C TYR A 304 -8.45 -7.77 13.19
N LEU A 305 -9.61 -7.14 13.37
CA LEU A 305 -9.91 -5.83 12.78
C LEU A 305 -8.93 -4.75 13.27
N CYS A 306 -8.58 -4.75 14.57
CA CYS A 306 -7.51 -3.90 15.09
C CYS A 306 -6.17 -4.17 14.40
N TYR A 307 -5.78 -5.43 14.21
CA TYR A 307 -4.57 -5.80 13.48
C TYR A 307 -4.57 -5.27 12.04
N VAL A 308 -5.66 -5.51 11.29
CA VAL A 308 -5.81 -5.07 9.88
C VAL A 308 -5.71 -3.55 9.74
N LEU A 309 -6.22 -2.80 10.72
CA LEU A 309 -6.20 -1.32 10.72
C LEU A 309 -4.95 -0.71 11.38
N GLY A 310 -4.03 -1.53 11.87
CA GLY A 310 -2.80 -1.06 12.52
C GLY A 310 -3.01 -0.49 13.94
N ASP A 311 -4.12 -0.81 14.59
CA ASP A 311 -4.39 -0.49 15.99
C ASP A 311 -3.72 -1.51 16.92
N THR A 312 -2.42 -1.35 17.13
CA THR A 312 -1.61 -2.25 17.95
C THR A 312 -2.12 -2.35 19.40
N ARG A 313 -2.65 -1.25 19.95
CA ARG A 313 -3.15 -1.23 21.33
C ARG A 313 -4.44 -2.03 21.46
N GLY A 314 -5.39 -1.84 20.55
CA GLY A 314 -6.62 -2.63 20.50
C GLY A 314 -6.32 -4.12 20.27
N GLN A 315 -5.40 -4.43 19.37
CA GLN A 315 -4.98 -5.81 19.10
C GLN A 315 -4.40 -6.49 20.37
N GLN A 316 -3.49 -5.82 21.08
CA GLN A 316 -2.91 -6.36 22.32
C GLN A 316 -3.97 -6.57 23.41
N ALA A 317 -4.92 -5.64 23.54
CA ALA A 317 -6.02 -5.76 24.49
C ALA A 317 -6.95 -6.94 24.15
N ALA A 318 -7.24 -7.17 22.87
CA ALA A 318 -8.01 -8.32 22.41
C ALA A 318 -7.29 -9.64 22.72
N ILE A 319 -5.98 -9.74 22.44
CA ILE A 319 -5.19 -10.95 22.74
C ILE A 319 -5.20 -11.27 24.23
N ALA A 320 -5.12 -10.24 25.09
CA ALA A 320 -5.23 -10.44 26.54
C ALA A 320 -6.62 -10.96 26.92
N ALA A 321 -7.69 -10.36 26.39
CA ALA A 321 -9.07 -10.78 26.65
C ALA A 321 -9.36 -12.24 26.26
N LEU A 322 -8.78 -12.73 25.16
CA LEU A 322 -8.97 -14.12 24.71
C LEU A 322 -8.43 -15.18 25.69
N SER A 323 -7.56 -14.80 26.62
CA SER A 323 -6.99 -15.74 27.60
C SER A 323 -7.94 -16.05 28.76
N ASP A 324 -8.93 -15.19 28.98
CA ASP A 324 -9.88 -15.29 30.10
C ASP A 324 -11.23 -15.92 29.68
N GLU A 325 -11.41 -16.22 28.40
CA GLU A 325 -12.63 -16.79 27.83
C GLU A 325 -12.67 -18.32 27.92
N GLU A 326 -13.83 -18.86 28.33
CA GLU A 326 -14.08 -20.30 28.41
C GLU A 326 -13.97 -20.98 27.03
N PRO A 327 -13.54 -22.27 26.97
CA PRO A 327 -13.38 -22.97 25.71
C PRO A 327 -14.73 -23.32 25.09
N GLU A 328 -14.93 -22.95 23.83
CA GLU A 328 -16.08 -23.32 23.03
C GLU A 328 -15.64 -23.53 21.58
N TYR A 329 -16.11 -24.61 20.95
CA TYR A 329 -15.71 -24.98 19.58
C TYR A 329 -15.72 -23.79 18.62
N PHE A 330 -16.81 -23.00 18.60
CA PHE A 330 -17.01 -21.99 17.58
C PHE A 330 -16.02 -20.84 17.74
N GLY A 331 -15.93 -20.28 18.95
CA GLY A 331 -14.97 -19.23 19.26
C GLY A 331 -13.51 -19.68 19.12
N ASP A 332 -13.18 -20.87 19.61
CA ASP A 332 -11.82 -21.41 19.60
C ASP A 332 -11.32 -21.66 18.18
N SER A 333 -12.21 -22.15 17.30
CA SER A 333 -11.92 -22.36 15.88
C SER A 333 -11.72 -21.05 15.13
N ILE A 334 -12.59 -20.04 15.35
CA ILE A 334 -12.44 -18.72 14.72
C ILE A 334 -11.11 -18.07 15.12
N ASP A 335 -10.78 -18.07 16.41
CA ASP A 335 -9.53 -17.51 16.93
C ASP A 335 -8.31 -18.22 16.35
N LEU A 336 -8.33 -19.56 16.28
CA LEU A 336 -7.21 -20.32 15.70
C LEU A 336 -7.07 -20.10 14.19
N VAL A 337 -8.17 -20.08 13.42
CA VAL A 337 -8.16 -19.77 11.97
C VAL A 337 -7.56 -18.38 11.74
N ILE A 338 -8.01 -17.37 12.48
CA ILE A 338 -7.48 -16.00 12.40
C ILE A 338 -5.97 -15.98 12.68
N ALA A 339 -5.53 -16.66 13.74
CA ALA A 339 -4.13 -16.70 14.14
C ALA A 339 -3.25 -17.41 13.09
N GLU A 340 -3.67 -18.56 12.60
CA GLU A 340 -2.98 -19.32 11.54
C GLU A 340 -2.92 -18.50 10.24
N GLN A 341 -4.04 -17.89 9.80
CA GLN A 341 -4.07 -17.03 8.62
C GLN A 341 -3.13 -15.83 8.76
N ALA A 342 -3.11 -15.16 9.93
CA ALA A 342 -2.25 -14.01 10.17
C ALA A 342 -0.75 -14.38 10.13
N MET A 343 -0.38 -15.54 10.67
CA MET A 343 1.00 -16.05 10.62
C MET A 343 1.42 -16.52 9.23
N ALA A 344 0.48 -17.10 8.50
CA ALA A 344 0.66 -17.59 7.15
C ALA A 344 0.73 -16.42 6.15
N ALA A 345 0.09 -15.28 6.44
CA ALA A 345 -0.05 -14.13 5.54
C ALA A 345 1.25 -13.67 4.85
N PRO A 346 2.42 -13.53 5.54
CA PRO A 346 3.69 -13.15 4.92
C PRO A 346 4.21 -14.16 3.88
N TYR A 347 3.86 -15.44 4.01
CA TYR A 347 4.31 -16.53 3.13
C TYR A 347 3.41 -16.71 1.89
N TRP A 348 2.14 -16.31 1.95
CA TRP A 348 1.15 -16.62 0.90
C TRP A 348 0.58 -15.40 0.17
N LEU A 349 0.45 -14.24 0.83
CA LEU A 349 -0.04 -13.01 0.18
C LEU A 349 0.97 -12.40 -0.79
N SER A 350 2.25 -12.80 -0.71
CA SER A 350 3.30 -12.42 -1.66
C SER A 350 3.02 -12.89 -3.10
N VAL A 351 2.06 -13.79 -3.33
CA VAL A 351 1.81 -14.38 -4.66
C VAL A 351 0.33 -14.29 -5.13
N ALA A 352 -0.64 -14.11 -4.24
CA ALA A 352 -2.06 -14.03 -4.64
C ALA A 352 -2.47 -12.64 -5.20
N TRP A 353 -1.84 -11.56 -4.71
CA TRP A 353 -2.17 -10.18 -5.10
C TRP A 353 -1.31 -9.63 -6.26
N GLN A 354 -0.27 -10.36 -6.68
CA GLN A 354 0.64 -9.94 -7.76
C GLN A 354 0.03 -10.00 -9.17
N GLN A 355 -1.16 -10.59 -9.37
CA GLN A 355 -1.69 -10.89 -10.72
C GLN A 355 -3.08 -10.32 -11.04
N TYR A 356 -3.53 -9.22 -10.41
CA TYR A 356 -4.67 -8.45 -10.94
C TYR A 356 -4.16 -7.31 -11.84
N PRO A 357 -4.24 -7.43 -13.18
CA PRO A 357 -4.05 -6.27 -14.03
C PRO A 357 -5.26 -5.34 -13.86
N ARG A 358 -5.03 -4.11 -13.37
CA ARG A 358 -6.02 -3.02 -13.43
C ARG A 358 -6.31 -2.69 -14.90
N LYS A 359 -7.19 -3.45 -15.56
CA LYS A 359 -7.75 -3.07 -16.86
C LYS A 359 -8.91 -2.12 -16.61
N ASN A 360 -8.66 -0.84 -16.89
CA ASN A 360 -9.64 0.23 -17.05
C ASN A 360 -10.80 -0.23 -17.96
N SER A 361 -11.93 -0.63 -17.40
CA SER A 361 -13.15 -0.83 -18.18
C SER A 361 -13.98 0.46 -18.16
N LYS A 362 -14.78 0.69 -19.21
CA LYS A 362 -15.67 1.87 -19.32
C LYS A 362 -16.66 2.00 -18.15
N LEU A 363 -16.86 0.94 -17.35
CA LEU A 363 -17.75 0.92 -16.19
C LEU A 363 -17.19 1.75 -15.02
N ASP A 364 -15.86 1.73 -14.80
CA ASP A 364 -15.18 2.49 -13.73
C ASP A 364 -15.36 4.01 -13.88
N ARG A 365 -15.44 4.50 -15.12
CA ARG A 365 -15.68 5.92 -15.41
C ARG A 365 -17.10 6.37 -15.04
N LYS A 366 -18.08 5.46 -15.08
CA LYS A 366 -19.48 5.75 -14.74
C LYS A 366 -19.71 5.73 -13.23
N LEU A 367 -18.98 4.86 -12.51
CA LEU A 367 -18.96 4.81 -11.04
C LEU A 367 -18.30 6.06 -10.43
N TYR A 368 -17.21 6.55 -11.02
CA TYR A 368 -16.57 7.80 -10.58
C TYR A 368 -17.43 9.04 -10.80
N SER A 369 -18.27 9.09 -11.84
CA SER A 369 -19.09 10.28 -12.13
C SER A 369 -20.32 10.40 -11.24
N ILE A 370 -20.85 9.28 -10.72
CA ILE A 370 -22.01 9.27 -9.82
C ILE A 370 -21.59 9.58 -8.37
N ALA A 371 -20.39 9.17 -7.95
CA ALA A 371 -19.83 9.50 -6.62
C ALA A 371 -19.38 10.97 -6.48
N SER A 372 -19.18 11.69 -7.59
CA SER A 372 -18.65 13.06 -7.59
C SER A 372 -19.69 14.19 -7.43
N SER A 373 -20.97 13.88 -7.20
CA SER A 373 -22.05 14.89 -7.07
C SER A 373 -22.48 15.22 -5.63
N ALA A 374 -21.75 14.79 -4.60
CA ALA A 374 -21.91 15.29 -3.24
C ALA A 374 -20.82 16.32 -2.89
N PRO A 375 -21.12 17.42 -2.16
CA PRO A 375 -20.25 18.58 -2.04
C PRO A 375 -18.96 18.25 -1.28
N THR A 376 -17.84 18.25 -2.00
CA THR A 376 -16.50 17.94 -1.47
C THR A 376 -15.94 19.09 -0.65
N SER A 377 -15.83 18.90 0.66
CA SER A 377 -14.81 19.56 1.50
C SER A 377 -13.44 18.97 1.15
N LYS A 378 -12.57 19.77 0.55
CA LYS A 378 -11.21 19.35 0.16
C LYS A 378 -10.30 19.27 1.38
N THR A 379 -10.13 18.07 1.92
CA THR A 379 -8.91 17.68 2.64
C THR A 379 -8.37 16.41 2.00
N HIS A 380 -7.27 16.52 1.24
CA HIS A 380 -6.57 15.37 0.68
C HIS A 380 -5.77 14.67 1.79
N LEU A 381 -6.38 13.72 2.49
CA LEU A 381 -5.65 12.73 3.28
C LEU A 381 -5.11 11.67 2.33
N LYS A 382 -3.77 11.54 2.26
CA LYS A 382 -3.07 10.50 1.48
C LYS A 382 -3.23 9.15 2.21
N ILE A 383 -3.74 8.16 1.49
CA ILE A 383 -3.89 6.77 1.95
C ILE A 383 -2.48 6.16 2.16
N PRO A 384 -2.18 5.50 3.31
CA PRO A 384 -0.92 4.77 3.52
C PRO A 384 -0.82 3.55 2.59
N SER A 385 0.39 3.19 2.15
CA SER A 385 0.62 1.99 1.33
C SER A 385 0.53 0.71 2.19
N THR A 386 -0.07 -0.35 1.66
CA THR A 386 -0.29 -1.66 2.34
C THR A 386 0.89 -2.62 2.22
N GLN A 387 1.98 -2.19 1.60
CA GLN A 387 3.19 -2.98 1.44
C GLN A 387 4.08 -2.87 2.68
N PRO A 388 4.88 -3.91 3.01
CA PRO A 388 5.86 -3.83 4.10
C PRO A 388 6.75 -2.60 3.92
N ILE A 389 7.04 -1.91 5.01
CA ILE A 389 7.91 -0.75 4.99
C ILE A 389 9.34 -1.21 4.73
N TYR A 390 9.94 -0.71 3.64
CA TYR A 390 11.34 -0.93 3.33
C TYR A 390 12.25 -0.32 4.41
N THR A 391 13.31 -1.05 4.77
CA THR A 391 14.41 -0.54 5.58
C THR A 391 15.72 -1.17 5.12
N TYR A 392 16.81 -0.40 5.13
CA TYR A 392 18.15 -0.95 4.84
C TYR A 392 18.56 -2.08 5.81
N GLN A 393 17.94 -2.15 7.00
CA GLN A 393 18.18 -3.21 7.99
C GLN A 393 17.62 -4.58 7.58
N ARG A 394 16.77 -4.61 6.55
CA ARG A 394 16.21 -5.83 5.97
C ARG A 394 16.34 -5.74 4.44
N PRO A 395 17.58 -5.79 3.91
CA PRO A 395 17.83 -5.64 2.49
C PRO A 395 17.17 -6.79 1.71
N LEU A 396 16.62 -6.49 0.53
CA LEU A 396 15.89 -7.47 -0.27
C LEU A 396 16.83 -8.42 -1.03
N GLY A 397 18.10 -8.03 -1.16
CA GLY A 397 19.12 -8.78 -1.87
C GLY A 397 19.08 -8.54 -3.38
N SER A 398 18.36 -7.51 -3.85
CA SER A 398 18.21 -7.22 -5.28
C SER A 398 19.55 -6.97 -5.97
N ILE A 399 20.54 -6.43 -5.26
CA ILE A 399 21.89 -6.22 -5.77
C ILE A 399 22.55 -7.54 -6.17
N HIS A 400 22.65 -8.48 -5.22
CA HIS A 400 23.31 -9.78 -5.42
C HIS A 400 22.51 -10.65 -6.40
N ASN A 401 21.17 -10.65 -6.29
CA ASN A 401 20.31 -11.37 -7.24
C ASN A 401 20.52 -10.90 -8.69
N ALA A 402 20.70 -9.60 -8.90
CA ALA A 402 20.98 -9.06 -10.23
C ALA A 402 22.39 -9.43 -10.70
N LEU A 403 23.40 -9.38 -9.84
CA LEU A 403 24.77 -9.79 -10.17
C LEU A 403 24.83 -11.26 -10.61
N ASP A 404 24.21 -12.15 -9.83
CA ASP A 404 24.08 -13.58 -10.12
C ASP A 404 23.40 -13.81 -11.48
N ALA A 405 22.27 -13.14 -11.72
CA ALA A 405 21.50 -13.30 -12.95
C ALA A 405 22.19 -12.72 -14.20
N LEU A 406 22.95 -11.64 -14.03
CA LEU A 406 23.70 -10.98 -15.11
C LEU A 406 25.06 -11.64 -15.36
N GLY A 407 25.40 -12.71 -14.63
CA GLY A 407 26.67 -13.43 -14.79
C GLY A 407 27.88 -12.58 -14.41
N VAL A 408 27.72 -11.60 -13.52
CA VAL A 408 28.82 -10.79 -13.02
C VAL A 408 29.50 -11.59 -11.90
N PRO A 409 30.76 -12.03 -12.06
CA PRO A 409 31.41 -12.90 -11.09
C PRO A 409 31.52 -12.21 -9.72
N GLU A 410 30.89 -12.81 -8.70
CA GLU A 410 31.05 -12.39 -7.31
C GLU A 410 32.43 -12.81 -6.76
N THR A 411 33.05 -11.93 -5.99
CA THR A 411 34.30 -12.23 -5.27
C THR A 411 34.08 -12.99 -3.95
N SER A 412 32.84 -13.23 -3.50
CA SER A 412 32.56 -14.10 -2.34
C SER A 412 31.07 -14.44 -2.21
N SER A 413 30.72 -15.73 -2.21
CA SER A 413 29.36 -16.27 -2.08
C SER A 413 28.68 -16.07 -0.71
N ASP A 414 29.29 -15.33 0.22
CA ASP A 414 28.96 -15.31 1.66
C ASP A 414 28.27 -14.00 2.13
N ARG A 415 27.87 -13.13 1.19
CA ARG A 415 27.34 -11.78 1.51
C ARG A 415 25.85 -11.56 1.20
N ARG A 416 25.13 -12.58 0.75
CA ARG A 416 23.72 -12.47 0.37
C ARG A 416 22.87 -12.00 1.57
N ARG A 417 22.32 -10.78 1.46
CA ARG A 417 21.44 -10.11 2.44
C ARG A 417 22.11 -9.60 3.73
N ASN A 418 23.43 -9.40 3.75
CA ASN A 418 24.07 -8.70 4.87
C ASN A 418 23.54 -7.27 4.99
N VAL A 419 23.21 -6.88 6.22
CA VAL A 419 22.80 -5.50 6.52
C VAL A 419 23.99 -4.58 6.24
N PRO A 420 23.84 -3.56 5.38
CA PRO A 420 24.94 -2.66 5.08
C PRO A 420 25.32 -1.83 6.31
N GLN A 421 26.62 -1.61 6.51
CA GLN A 421 27.12 -0.80 7.61
C GLN A 421 26.79 0.66 7.38
N VAL A 422 26.20 1.33 8.38
CA VAL A 422 25.98 2.79 8.33
C VAL A 422 27.16 3.53 8.95
N LYS A 423 27.82 4.39 8.18
CA LYS A 423 28.90 5.29 8.61
C LYS A 423 28.41 6.73 8.58
N TYR A 424 28.24 7.32 9.76
CA TYR A 424 27.87 8.73 9.91
C TYR A 424 29.14 9.59 10.01
N LEU A 425 29.40 10.37 8.95
CA LEU A 425 30.66 11.11 8.76
C LEU A 425 30.43 12.59 9.02
N THR A 426 31.21 13.17 9.93
CA THR A 426 31.03 14.57 10.36
C THR A 426 32.29 15.42 10.28
N THR A 427 33.41 14.84 9.85
CA THR A 427 34.71 15.52 9.70
C THR A 427 35.27 15.32 8.30
N VAL A 428 36.15 16.23 7.87
CA VAL A 428 36.79 16.16 6.55
C VAL A 428 37.71 14.95 6.46
N GLU A 429 38.38 14.63 7.56
CA GLU A 429 39.30 13.52 7.72
C GLU A 429 38.58 12.18 7.54
N ASP A 430 37.43 11.99 8.20
CA ASP A 430 36.64 10.75 8.09
C ASP A 430 36.15 10.52 6.65
N VAL A 431 35.74 11.60 5.98
CA VAL A 431 35.31 11.54 4.57
C VAL A 431 36.48 11.15 3.68
N ASN A 432 37.62 11.84 3.78
CA ASN A 432 38.80 11.53 2.97
C ASN A 432 39.31 10.10 3.20
N ALA A 433 39.15 9.55 4.39
CA ALA A 433 39.56 8.18 4.72
C ALA A 433 38.73 7.10 4.00
N VAL A 434 37.45 7.36 3.69
CA VAL A 434 36.53 6.33 3.14
C VAL A 434 36.18 6.52 1.67
N MET A 435 36.31 7.73 1.11
CA MET A 435 35.94 7.98 -0.30
C MET A 435 36.72 7.10 -1.31
N PRO A 436 38.03 6.83 -1.15
CA PRO A 436 38.74 5.92 -2.06
C PRO A 436 38.21 4.48 -2.07
N SER A 437 37.69 4.00 -0.92
CA SER A 437 37.15 2.64 -0.83
C SER A 437 35.81 2.49 -1.55
N ILE A 438 34.99 3.55 -1.63
CA ILE A 438 33.70 3.52 -2.35
C ILE A 438 33.92 3.16 -3.83
N LYS A 439 34.93 3.76 -4.46
CA LYS A 439 35.26 3.52 -5.86
C LYS A 439 35.77 2.10 -6.10
N SER A 440 36.63 1.61 -5.22
CA SER A 440 37.31 0.32 -5.40
C SER A 440 36.45 -0.89 -4.98
N HIS A 441 35.43 -0.68 -4.15
CA HIS A 441 34.64 -1.74 -3.52
C HIS A 441 33.13 -1.44 -3.53
N CYS A 442 32.59 -0.89 -4.63
CA CYS A 442 31.15 -0.65 -4.71
C CYS A 442 30.33 -1.95 -4.71
N HIS A 443 30.89 -3.02 -5.29
CA HIS A 443 30.29 -4.37 -5.38
C HIS A 443 28.89 -4.38 -6.02
N THR A 444 28.73 -3.62 -7.09
CA THR A 444 27.46 -3.41 -7.79
C THR A 444 27.60 -3.58 -9.30
N PHE A 445 26.46 -3.79 -9.96
CA PHE A 445 26.39 -3.81 -11.41
C PHE A 445 26.75 -2.42 -11.97
N ALA A 446 27.56 -2.38 -13.03
CA ALA A 446 27.97 -1.17 -13.76
C ALA A 446 28.67 -0.09 -12.92
N GLN A 447 29.37 -0.46 -11.83
CA GLN A 447 30.05 0.49 -10.92
C GLN A 447 29.10 1.61 -10.44
N THR A 448 28.06 1.20 -9.72
CA THR A 448 26.99 2.10 -9.32
C THR A 448 26.94 2.34 -7.82
N ILE A 449 26.53 3.54 -7.42
CA ILE A 449 26.28 3.94 -6.04
C ILE A 449 24.92 4.63 -5.92
N GLY A 450 24.24 4.47 -4.79
CA GLY A 450 23.07 5.30 -4.47
C GLY A 450 23.53 6.71 -4.08
N PHE A 451 22.76 7.73 -4.46
CA PHE A 451 23.02 9.13 -4.13
C PHE A 451 21.72 9.87 -3.82
N ASP A 452 21.68 10.56 -2.68
CA ASP A 452 20.57 11.42 -2.26
C ASP A 452 21.09 12.62 -1.44
N LEU A 453 20.23 13.63 -1.23
CA LEU A 453 20.52 14.79 -0.38
C LEU A 453 19.33 15.14 0.53
N GLU A 454 19.66 15.60 1.74
CA GLU A 454 18.67 16.15 2.69
C GLU A 454 19.05 17.57 3.16
N TRP A 455 18.03 18.40 3.41
CA TRP A 455 18.19 19.80 3.79
C TRP A 455 17.04 20.34 4.63
N ASP A 456 17.30 21.39 5.40
CA ASP A 456 16.27 22.04 6.19
C ASP A 456 15.15 22.62 5.31
N MET A 457 13.92 22.18 5.57
CA MET A 457 12.72 22.65 4.88
C MET A 457 12.27 24.01 5.43
N LEU A 458 13.00 25.06 5.03
CA LEU A 458 12.76 26.45 5.41
C LEU A 458 11.94 27.20 4.32
N PRO A 459 11.33 28.36 4.63
CA PRO A 459 10.56 29.18 3.67
C PRO A 459 11.36 29.63 2.42
N ARG A 460 12.70 29.64 2.53
CA ARG A 460 13.62 29.60 1.38
C ARG A 460 14.27 28.21 1.38
N GLN A 461 14.46 27.60 0.22
CA GLN A 461 15.13 26.29 0.14
C GLN A 461 16.45 26.34 0.92
N GLY A 462 16.55 25.55 2.00
CA GLY A 462 17.76 25.46 2.81
C GLY A 462 18.95 24.94 1.99
N LYS A 463 20.16 25.18 2.49
CA LYS A 463 21.39 24.57 1.93
C LYS A 463 21.34 23.06 2.17
N ALA A 464 21.86 22.26 1.23
CA ALA A 464 22.10 20.83 1.47
C ALA A 464 22.92 20.64 2.76
N ALA A 465 22.41 19.82 3.66
CA ALA A 465 22.93 19.63 5.01
C ALA A 465 23.52 18.23 5.19
N VAL A 466 22.89 17.23 4.58
CA VAL A 466 23.33 15.83 4.61
C VAL A 466 23.37 15.29 3.19
N MET A 467 24.40 14.53 2.86
CA MET A 467 24.52 13.75 1.64
C MET A 467 24.56 12.28 1.99
N GLN A 468 23.80 11.48 1.27
CA GLN A 468 23.79 10.04 1.41
C GLN A 468 24.45 9.40 0.19
N LEU A 469 25.37 8.48 0.44
CA LEU A 469 25.98 7.63 -0.58
C LEU A 469 25.88 6.18 -0.13
N CYS A 470 25.68 5.23 -1.03
CA CYS A 470 25.75 3.82 -0.66
C CYS A 470 26.36 2.93 -1.73
N THR A 471 27.04 1.90 -1.25
CA THR A 471 27.57 0.74 -1.98
C THR A 471 26.74 -0.49 -1.59
N ALA A 472 27.07 -1.68 -2.10
CA ALA A 472 26.35 -2.89 -1.72
C ALA A 472 26.45 -3.24 -0.22
N ASP A 473 27.53 -2.83 0.46
CA ASP A 473 27.80 -3.24 1.86
C ASP A 473 27.91 -2.08 2.85
N THR A 474 27.99 -0.84 2.38
CA THR A 474 28.19 0.33 3.25
C THR A 474 27.36 1.53 2.79
N ILE A 475 26.67 2.16 3.75
CA ILE A 475 25.92 3.40 3.60
C ILE A 475 26.68 4.53 4.32
N TYR A 476 26.99 5.59 3.61
CA TYR A 476 27.70 6.77 4.10
C TYR A 476 26.73 7.93 4.24
N VAL A 477 26.51 8.39 5.47
CA VAL A 477 25.72 9.58 5.78
C VAL A 477 26.68 10.73 6.09
N VAL A 478 26.95 11.56 5.10
CA VAL A 478 27.92 12.66 5.14
C VAL A 478 27.22 13.94 5.61
N HIS A 479 27.56 14.45 6.79
CA HIS A 479 26.96 15.67 7.32
C HIS A 479 27.64 16.94 6.76
N LEU A 480 27.29 17.33 5.54
CA LEU A 480 27.87 18.48 4.83
C LEU A 480 27.88 19.78 5.65
N SER A 481 26.81 20.08 6.42
CA SER A 481 26.78 21.29 7.27
C SER A 481 27.75 21.28 8.46
N ALA A 482 28.33 20.12 8.79
CA ALA A 482 29.38 20.01 9.80
C ALA A 482 30.78 20.32 9.25
N MET A 483 30.92 20.53 7.93
CA MET A 483 32.21 20.62 7.24
C MET A 483 32.31 21.90 6.41
N SER A 484 33.41 22.62 6.60
CA SER A 484 33.83 23.72 5.74
C SER A 484 35.36 23.81 5.79
N PRO A 485 36.08 23.57 4.67
CA PRO A 485 35.58 23.33 3.32
C PRO A 485 34.98 21.92 3.13
N ILE A 486 34.30 21.70 2.00
CA ILE A 486 33.87 20.34 1.59
C ILE A 486 35.11 19.54 1.14
N PRO A 487 35.24 18.25 1.51
CA PRO A 487 36.39 17.42 1.17
C PRO A 487 36.60 17.27 -0.35
N THR A 488 37.84 17.44 -0.82
CA THR A 488 38.19 17.30 -2.26
C THR A 488 37.89 15.90 -2.79
N SER A 489 38.13 14.85 -1.98
CA SER A 489 37.82 13.46 -2.36
C SER A 489 36.34 13.25 -2.69
N LEU A 490 35.44 13.96 -2.01
CA LEU A 490 34.00 13.93 -2.30
C LEU A 490 33.69 14.66 -3.62
N VAL A 491 34.35 15.79 -3.88
CA VAL A 491 34.21 16.54 -5.14
C VAL A 491 34.63 15.68 -6.33
N GLU A 492 35.78 15.00 -6.21
CA GLU A 492 36.31 14.10 -7.25
C GLU A 492 35.38 12.91 -7.48
N LEU A 493 34.88 12.28 -6.42
CA LEU A 493 33.93 11.16 -6.51
C LEU A 493 32.64 11.57 -7.26
N MET A 494 32.07 12.75 -6.94
CA MET A 494 30.87 13.23 -7.60
C MET A 494 31.10 13.54 -9.09
N ALA A 495 32.27 14.08 -9.44
CA ALA A 495 32.63 14.40 -10.83
C ALA A 495 33.01 13.18 -11.69
N ASP A 496 33.27 12.02 -11.09
CA ASP A 496 33.72 10.83 -11.82
C ASP A 496 32.59 10.15 -12.61
N ALA A 497 32.54 10.34 -13.93
CA ALA A 497 31.53 9.74 -14.81
C ALA A 497 31.60 8.20 -14.92
N SER A 498 32.72 7.58 -14.51
CA SER A 498 32.85 6.11 -14.49
C SER A 498 32.14 5.45 -13.31
N LEU A 499 31.82 6.22 -12.27
CA LEU A 499 31.04 5.79 -11.12
C LEU A 499 29.63 6.38 -11.26
N LEU A 500 28.64 5.53 -11.51
CA LEU A 500 27.27 5.96 -11.77
C LEU A 500 26.52 6.26 -10.47
N LYS A 501 25.88 7.42 -10.39
CA LYS A 501 25.10 7.90 -9.23
C LYS A 501 23.62 7.71 -9.52
N ILE A 502 22.98 6.89 -8.71
CA ILE A 502 21.60 6.48 -8.90
C ILE A 502 20.69 7.21 -7.92
N GLY A 503 19.57 7.72 -8.42
CA GLY A 503 18.47 8.16 -7.59
C GLY A 503 17.21 8.46 -8.40
N VAL A 504 16.15 8.88 -7.69
CA VAL A 504 14.95 9.45 -8.31
C VAL A 504 15.02 10.96 -8.18
N ALA A 505 14.88 11.67 -9.29
CA ALA A 505 15.09 13.11 -9.36
C ALA A 505 16.54 13.53 -9.09
N VAL A 506 17.49 12.60 -9.27
CA VAL A 506 18.91 12.71 -8.91
C VAL A 506 19.62 13.94 -9.51
N ARG A 507 19.12 14.45 -10.65
CA ARG A 507 19.62 15.69 -11.25
C ARG A 507 19.28 16.92 -10.42
N ASN A 508 18.12 16.94 -9.76
CA ASN A 508 17.75 18.03 -8.86
C ASN A 508 18.72 18.09 -7.68
N ASP A 509 19.12 16.94 -7.15
CA ASP A 509 20.08 16.86 -6.05
C ASP A 509 21.47 17.28 -6.50
N ALA A 510 21.92 16.85 -7.68
CA ALA A 510 23.15 17.34 -8.29
C ALA A 510 23.15 18.87 -8.54
N HIS A 511 22.04 19.41 -9.08
CA HIS A 511 21.89 20.86 -9.26
C HIS A 511 21.92 21.61 -7.94
N LYS A 512 21.32 21.04 -6.88
CA LYS A 512 21.36 21.60 -5.54
C LYS A 512 22.78 21.60 -4.99
N LEU A 513 23.51 20.50 -5.15
CA LEU A 513 24.90 20.37 -4.73
C LEU A 513 25.80 21.40 -5.44
N ARG A 514 25.61 21.58 -6.75
CA ARG A 514 26.28 22.61 -7.54
C ARG A 514 25.95 24.02 -7.06
N ARG A 515 24.67 24.30 -6.80
CA ARG A 515 24.21 25.60 -6.31
C ARG A 515 24.79 25.93 -4.93
N ASP A 516 24.80 24.95 -4.04
CA ASP A 516 25.11 25.16 -2.62
C ASP A 516 26.63 25.09 -2.34
N PHE A 517 27.37 24.30 -3.11
CA PHE A 517 28.78 24.01 -2.85
C PHE A 517 29.70 24.11 -4.09
N GLY A 518 29.15 24.39 -5.28
CA GLY A 518 29.94 24.46 -6.52
C GLY A 518 30.41 23.11 -7.06
N ILE A 519 29.89 22.00 -6.53
CA ILE A 519 30.30 20.64 -6.90
C ILE A 519 29.58 20.22 -8.18
N TYR A 520 30.35 19.75 -9.15
CA TYR A 520 29.83 19.17 -10.39
C TYR A 520 29.66 17.67 -10.19
N SER A 521 28.52 17.14 -10.65
CA SER A 521 28.24 15.71 -10.59
C SER A 521 28.05 15.15 -12.00
N ASP A 522 28.69 14.02 -12.29
CA ASP A 522 28.55 13.30 -13.57
C ASP A 522 28.18 11.82 -13.31
N GLY A 523 27.73 11.11 -14.35
CA GLY A 523 27.26 9.72 -14.25
C GLY A 523 25.89 9.58 -13.58
N LEU A 524 25.01 10.57 -13.70
CA LEU A 524 23.70 10.60 -13.02
C LEU A 524 22.65 9.74 -13.74
N VAL A 525 22.23 8.64 -13.13
CA VAL A 525 21.22 7.70 -13.64
C VAL A 525 19.86 7.98 -13.01
N GLU A 526 18.90 8.43 -13.82
CA GLU A 526 17.54 8.72 -13.38
C GLU A 526 16.67 7.47 -13.40
N LEU A 527 16.37 6.91 -12.22
CA LEU A 527 15.57 5.69 -12.08
C LEU A 527 14.18 5.79 -12.71
N SER A 528 13.53 6.96 -12.60
CA SER A 528 12.24 7.16 -13.25
C SER A 528 12.33 7.07 -14.78
N ALA A 529 13.45 7.49 -15.37
CA ALA A 529 13.64 7.45 -16.82
C ALA A 529 13.90 6.01 -17.28
N MET A 530 14.70 5.26 -16.51
CA MET A 530 14.96 3.84 -16.76
C MET A 530 13.67 3.02 -16.70
N ALA A 531 12.87 3.16 -15.62
CA ALA A 531 11.60 2.46 -15.46
C ALA A 531 10.61 2.77 -16.60
N LYS A 532 10.52 4.02 -17.05
CA LYS A 532 9.68 4.42 -18.20
C LYS A 532 10.14 3.81 -19.52
N HIS A 533 11.43 3.58 -19.71
CA HIS A 533 11.93 2.92 -20.93
C HIS A 533 11.65 1.42 -20.91
N ILE A 534 11.82 0.77 -19.74
CA ILE A 534 11.60 -0.66 -19.55
C ILE A 534 10.09 -1.00 -19.68
N ASP A 535 9.24 -0.30 -18.92
CA ASP A 535 7.80 -0.55 -18.87
C ASP A 535 6.99 0.66 -19.35
N LYS A 536 7.16 0.99 -20.64
CA LYS A 536 6.45 2.12 -21.29
C LYS A 536 4.95 2.07 -21.04
N ASP A 537 4.34 0.89 -21.13
CA ASP A 537 2.89 0.73 -20.94
C ASP A 537 2.43 0.94 -19.50
N GLN A 538 3.24 0.53 -18.52
CA GLN A 538 2.95 0.73 -17.10
C GLN A 538 2.97 2.23 -16.77
N TRP A 539 3.96 2.95 -17.31
CA TRP A 539 4.22 4.34 -16.95
C TRP A 539 3.70 5.37 -17.96
N LYS A 540 2.99 4.96 -19.03
CA LYS A 540 2.47 5.87 -20.08
C LYS A 540 1.58 7.00 -19.56
N HIS A 541 0.85 6.76 -18.47
CA HIS A 541 -0.03 7.77 -17.86
C HIS A 541 0.73 8.75 -16.96
N ARG A 542 1.98 8.44 -16.58
CA ARG A 542 2.85 9.30 -15.78
C ARG A 542 3.71 10.17 -16.70
N ARG A 543 3.14 11.30 -17.13
CA ARG A 543 3.86 12.31 -17.95
C ARG A 543 5.08 12.88 -17.21
N LEU A 544 4.96 13.07 -15.90
CA LEU A 544 6.04 13.54 -15.01
C LEU A 544 6.85 12.36 -14.44
N LEU A 545 7.92 12.69 -13.72
CA LEU A 545 8.75 11.72 -12.98
C LEU A 545 7.90 10.78 -12.11
N VAL A 546 8.27 9.49 -12.10
CA VAL A 546 7.73 8.44 -11.22
C VAL A 546 8.46 8.52 -9.89
N SER A 547 7.72 8.61 -8.80
CA SER A 547 8.30 8.82 -7.47
C SER A 547 9.08 7.59 -6.99
N LEU A 548 10.06 7.77 -6.09
CA LEU A 548 10.79 6.66 -5.48
C LEU A 548 9.82 5.71 -4.74
N SER A 549 8.79 6.25 -4.10
CA SER A 549 7.72 5.46 -3.47
C SER A 549 6.95 4.64 -4.49
N ASP A 550 6.61 5.20 -5.67
CA ASP A 550 5.86 4.48 -6.71
C ASP A 550 6.75 3.39 -7.34
N LEU A 551 8.05 3.64 -7.52
CA LEU A 551 9.00 2.66 -8.04
C LEU A 551 9.26 1.53 -7.05
N CYS A 552 9.50 1.85 -5.77
CA CYS A 552 9.66 0.88 -4.70
C CYS A 552 8.42 -0.02 -4.57
N GLU A 553 7.24 0.60 -4.59
CA GLU A 553 5.97 -0.13 -4.47
C GLU A 553 5.74 -1.08 -5.66
N HIS A 554 6.16 -0.68 -6.85
CA HIS A 554 5.97 -1.46 -8.06
C HIS A 554 7.00 -2.58 -8.23
N TYR A 555 8.30 -2.28 -8.11
CA TYR A 555 9.38 -3.19 -8.45
C TYR A 555 9.92 -3.98 -7.26
N LEU A 556 9.85 -3.43 -6.04
CA LEU A 556 10.34 -4.08 -4.82
C LEU A 556 9.21 -4.58 -3.93
N HIS A 557 7.97 -4.20 -4.21
CA HIS A 557 6.80 -4.53 -3.39
C HIS A 557 6.93 -4.09 -1.93
N HIS A 558 7.61 -2.96 -1.71
CA HIS A 558 7.71 -2.32 -0.40
C HIS A 558 7.22 -0.86 -0.44
N ALA A 559 6.67 -0.42 0.68
CA ALA A 559 6.33 0.98 0.91
C ALA A 559 7.55 1.74 1.47
N LEU A 560 7.66 3.03 1.16
CA LEU A 560 8.62 3.92 1.82
C LEU A 560 7.94 4.76 2.90
N ARG A 561 8.65 4.98 4.02
CA ARG A 561 8.16 5.81 5.13
C ARG A 561 7.90 7.22 4.64
N LYS A 562 6.71 7.73 4.91
CA LYS A 562 6.29 9.12 4.63
C LYS A 562 6.06 9.87 5.93
N ASP A 563 7.04 9.85 6.82
CA ASP A 563 6.92 10.46 8.14
C ASP A 563 7.54 11.87 8.19
N ALA A 564 7.43 12.50 9.35
CA ALA A 564 7.89 13.86 9.59
C ALA A 564 9.43 14.00 9.58
N VAL A 565 10.19 12.89 9.60
CA VAL A 565 11.67 12.92 9.61
C VAL A 565 12.19 13.59 8.35
N ARG A 566 11.55 13.34 7.20
CA ARG A 566 11.91 13.93 5.91
C ARG A 566 11.92 15.47 5.92
N VAL A 567 11.08 16.08 6.74
CA VAL A 567 10.97 17.55 6.85
C VAL A 567 11.61 18.10 8.13
N SER A 568 12.46 17.31 8.79
CA SER A 568 13.14 17.68 10.02
C SER A 568 14.30 18.68 9.79
N ARG A 569 14.94 19.12 10.89
CA ARG A 569 16.15 19.95 10.82
C ARG A 569 17.38 19.06 10.61
N TRP A 570 17.78 18.90 9.36
CA TRP A 570 18.92 18.11 8.91
C TRP A 570 20.27 18.78 9.20
N SER A 571 20.32 20.09 9.38
CA SER A 571 21.54 20.82 9.76
C SER A 571 21.98 20.60 11.21
N ARG A 572 21.12 19.99 12.05
CA ARG A 572 21.38 19.78 13.47
C ARG A 572 22.35 18.62 13.68
N ARG A 573 23.43 18.88 14.42
CA ARG A 573 24.39 17.85 14.84
C ARG A 573 24.18 17.48 16.33
N PRO A 574 24.27 16.18 16.71
CA PRO A 574 24.28 15.01 15.82
C PRO A 574 22.89 14.77 15.19
N LEU A 575 22.86 13.99 14.10
CA LEU A 575 21.60 13.46 13.57
C LEU A 575 21.00 12.49 14.59
N SER A 576 19.66 12.51 14.69
CA SER A 576 18.93 11.51 15.47
C SER A 576 18.97 10.14 14.80
N GLU A 577 18.73 9.08 15.58
CA GLU A 577 18.61 7.72 15.06
C GLU A 577 17.54 7.61 13.97
N ALA A 578 16.41 8.30 14.13
CA ALA A 578 15.34 8.35 13.13
C ALA A 578 15.81 8.99 11.81
N GLN A 579 16.60 10.07 11.87
CA GLN A 579 17.19 10.73 10.70
C GLN A 579 18.21 9.82 9.99
N LEU A 580 19.07 9.13 10.76
CA LEU A 580 20.02 8.16 10.21
C LEU A 580 19.29 7.00 9.53
N MET A 581 18.24 6.46 10.17
CA MET A 581 17.42 5.38 9.61
C MET A 581 16.74 5.78 8.31
N TYR A 582 16.12 6.97 8.28
CA TYR A 582 15.47 7.51 7.09
C TYR A 582 16.49 7.69 5.96
N ALA A 583 17.56 8.45 6.21
CA ALA A 583 18.59 8.77 5.23
C ALA A 583 19.23 7.50 4.65
N ALA A 584 19.53 6.52 5.50
CA ALA A 584 20.12 5.27 5.07
C ALA A 584 19.16 4.44 4.22
N SER A 585 17.87 4.41 4.57
CA SER A 585 16.87 3.64 3.81
C SER A 585 16.57 4.25 2.44
N ASP A 586 16.45 5.58 2.33
CA ASP A 586 16.09 6.28 1.08
C ASP A 586 17.20 6.16 0.01
N VAL A 587 18.47 6.20 0.42
CA VAL A 587 19.59 5.99 -0.52
C VAL A 587 19.77 4.52 -0.90
N TYR A 588 19.62 3.59 0.06
CA TYR A 588 19.86 2.16 -0.19
C TYR A 588 18.75 1.54 -1.03
N VAL A 589 17.49 1.95 -0.85
CA VAL A 589 16.38 1.48 -1.73
C VAL A 589 16.58 1.91 -3.18
N SER A 590 17.18 3.08 -3.41
CA SER A 590 17.48 3.54 -4.78
C SER A 590 18.51 2.62 -5.46
N LEU A 591 19.50 2.14 -4.70
CA LEU A 591 20.48 1.18 -5.20
C LEU A 591 19.85 -0.20 -5.46
N GLU A 592 19.02 -0.72 -4.56
CA GLU A 592 18.29 -1.98 -4.79
C GLU A 592 17.34 -1.89 -5.98
N LEU A 593 16.64 -0.76 -6.15
CA LEU A 593 15.75 -0.50 -7.28
C LEU A 593 16.48 -0.53 -8.62
N PHE A 594 17.66 0.05 -8.71
CA PHE A 594 18.46 0.00 -9.94
C PHE A 594 18.77 -1.44 -10.36
N HIS A 595 19.22 -2.25 -9.41
CA HIS A 595 19.58 -3.65 -9.67
C HIS A 595 18.35 -4.48 -10.02
N GLN A 596 17.22 -4.23 -9.35
CA GLN A 596 15.95 -4.86 -9.70
C GLN A 596 15.47 -4.48 -11.10
N LEU A 597 15.61 -3.21 -11.50
CA LEU A 597 15.27 -2.74 -12.84
C LEU A 597 16.19 -3.34 -13.92
N ALA A 598 17.48 -3.44 -13.63
CA ALA A 598 18.46 -4.06 -14.53
C ALA A 598 18.13 -5.55 -14.76
N PHE A 599 17.85 -6.29 -13.68
CA PHE A 599 17.41 -7.68 -13.75
C PHE A 599 16.08 -7.82 -14.52
N HIS A 600 15.10 -6.98 -14.22
CA HIS A 600 13.81 -7.00 -14.90
C HIS A 600 13.94 -6.75 -16.41
N ALA A 601 14.76 -5.77 -16.80
CA ALA A 601 15.03 -5.47 -18.20
C ALA A 601 15.71 -6.63 -18.92
N TYR A 602 16.69 -7.28 -18.27
CA TYR A 602 17.39 -8.44 -18.81
C TYR A 602 16.44 -9.61 -19.08
N GLU A 603 15.63 -10.00 -18.08
CA GLU A 603 14.68 -11.11 -18.21
C GLU A 603 13.56 -10.83 -19.22
N ARG A 604 13.08 -9.59 -19.28
CA ARG A 604 12.10 -9.15 -20.27
C ARG A 604 12.67 -9.25 -21.68
N HIS A 605 13.91 -8.80 -21.89
CA HIS A 605 14.57 -8.91 -23.20
C HIS A 605 14.80 -10.37 -23.60
N ARG A 606 15.26 -11.20 -22.66
CA ARG A 606 15.46 -12.65 -22.86
C ARG A 606 14.17 -13.34 -23.29
N THR A 607 13.09 -13.15 -22.56
CA THR A 607 11.78 -13.75 -22.88
C THR A 607 11.23 -13.29 -24.23
N GLN A 608 11.36 -12.01 -24.57
CA GLN A 608 10.92 -11.47 -25.88
C GLN A 608 11.76 -12.04 -27.05
N THR A 609 13.08 -12.11 -26.89
CA THR A 609 14.00 -12.64 -27.91
C THR A 609 13.73 -14.12 -28.17
N LEU A 610 13.56 -14.91 -27.11
CA LEU A 610 13.22 -16.33 -27.21
C LEU A 610 11.84 -16.55 -27.86
N SER A 611 10.84 -15.71 -27.53
CA SER A 611 9.51 -15.82 -28.13
C SER A 611 9.47 -15.46 -29.62
N SER A 612 10.43 -14.68 -30.11
CA SER A 612 10.56 -14.25 -31.51
C SER A 612 11.53 -15.11 -32.34
N SER A 613 12.01 -16.24 -31.79
CA SER A 613 12.99 -17.14 -32.43
C SER A 613 14.30 -16.45 -32.87
N SER A 614 14.63 -15.30 -32.28
CA SER A 614 15.88 -14.60 -32.53
C SER A 614 17.02 -15.23 -31.70
N PRO A 615 18.27 -15.24 -32.19
CA PRO A 615 19.41 -15.70 -31.40
C PRO A 615 19.53 -14.87 -30.12
N TRP A 616 19.62 -15.54 -28.97
CA TRP A 616 19.81 -14.90 -27.69
C TRP A 616 21.13 -15.35 -27.07
N SER A 617 21.88 -14.39 -26.52
CA SER A 617 23.05 -14.65 -25.67
C SER A 617 23.04 -13.71 -24.46
N PRO A 618 23.74 -14.07 -23.37
CA PRO A 618 23.88 -13.19 -22.20
C PRO A 618 24.46 -11.81 -22.55
N GLU A 619 25.40 -11.73 -23.48
CA GLU A 619 26.04 -10.48 -23.90
C GLU A 619 25.02 -9.53 -24.54
N VAL A 620 24.14 -10.04 -25.40
CA VAL A 620 23.06 -9.25 -26.01
C VAL A 620 22.09 -8.73 -24.96
N GLY A 621 21.76 -9.55 -23.95
CA GLY A 621 20.93 -9.13 -22.82
C GLY A 621 21.61 -8.02 -22.02
N LEU A 622 22.91 -8.15 -21.76
CA LEU A 622 23.70 -7.17 -21.03
C LEU A 622 23.83 -5.85 -21.79
N ASP A 623 24.10 -5.89 -23.09
CA ASP A 623 24.16 -4.72 -23.97
C ASP A 623 22.83 -3.96 -23.99
N HIS A 624 21.71 -4.69 -23.98
CA HIS A 624 20.39 -4.08 -23.87
C HIS A 624 20.20 -3.31 -22.56
N VAL A 625 20.58 -3.91 -21.43
CA VAL A 625 20.52 -3.25 -20.12
C VAL A 625 21.44 -2.02 -20.10
N MET A 626 22.67 -2.14 -20.60
CA MET A 626 23.63 -1.02 -20.64
C MET A 626 23.14 0.13 -21.52
N SER A 627 22.47 -0.16 -22.64
CA SER A 627 21.82 0.85 -23.46
C SER A 627 20.73 1.59 -22.68
N LEU A 628 19.89 0.89 -21.91
CA LEU A 628 18.88 1.51 -21.06
C LEU A 628 19.51 2.39 -19.96
N VAL A 629 20.60 1.93 -19.34
CA VAL A 629 21.37 2.72 -18.37
C VAL A 629 21.90 3.98 -19.03
N GLN A 630 22.46 3.89 -20.24
CA GLN A 630 22.97 5.05 -20.97
C GLN A 630 21.85 6.05 -21.33
N HIS A 631 20.66 5.58 -21.71
CA HIS A 631 19.49 6.44 -21.96
C HIS A 631 18.98 7.12 -20.68
N ALA A 632 19.02 6.43 -19.55
CA ALA A 632 18.65 6.98 -18.25
C ALA A 632 19.72 7.95 -17.70
N THR A 633 20.97 7.78 -18.13
CA THR A 633 22.08 8.65 -17.78
C THR A 633 21.92 10.00 -18.48
N GLY A 634 21.93 11.09 -17.72
CA GLY A 634 21.80 12.44 -18.31
C GLY A 634 22.96 12.82 -19.20
N ARG A 635 22.71 13.61 -20.26
CA ARG A 635 23.80 14.30 -20.96
C ARG A 635 24.45 15.34 -20.05
N VAL A 636 25.77 15.30 -20.05
CA VAL A 636 26.79 16.02 -19.27
C VAL A 636 26.47 17.51 -19.00
N ASP A 637 26.37 17.90 -17.72
CA ASP A 637 26.64 19.27 -17.27
C ASP A 637 28.16 19.46 -17.32
N LYS A 638 28.74 19.69 -18.52
CA LYS A 638 30.20 19.83 -18.65
C LYS A 638 30.66 20.94 -17.70
N ALA A 639 31.64 20.63 -16.85
CA ALA A 639 32.46 21.67 -16.23
C ALA A 639 32.97 22.58 -17.37
N PRO A 640 32.93 23.91 -17.22
CA PRO A 640 33.44 24.79 -18.27
C PRO A 640 34.89 24.41 -18.56
N GLN A 641 35.16 23.90 -19.77
CA GLN A 641 36.51 23.71 -20.25
C GLN A 641 37.18 25.09 -20.25
N LYS A 642 38.29 25.21 -19.50
CA LYS A 642 39.23 26.31 -19.64
C LYS A 642 39.88 26.22 -21.03
N ASN A 643 39.16 26.66 -22.06
CA ASN A 643 39.79 26.99 -23.33
C ASN A 643 40.33 28.41 -23.21
N ALA A 644 41.66 28.48 -23.19
CA ALA A 644 42.41 29.72 -23.31
C ALA A 644 41.97 30.46 -24.59
N ILE A 645 41.48 31.69 -24.43
CA ILE A 645 41.38 32.68 -25.50
C ILE A 645 42.20 33.90 -25.03
N PRO A 646 43.02 34.53 -25.90
CA PRO A 646 44.16 35.33 -25.48
C PRO A 646 43.74 36.68 -24.89
N LYS A 647 44.48 37.15 -23.88
CA LYS A 647 44.46 38.54 -23.43
C LYS A 647 44.90 39.47 -24.57
N LYS A 648 44.06 40.46 -24.89
CA LYS A 648 44.41 41.83 -25.38
C LYS A 648 43.14 42.69 -25.26
N SER A 649 43.05 43.49 -24.20
CA SER A 649 43.45 44.91 -24.11
C SER A 649 42.40 45.83 -24.69
N GLU A 650 41.61 46.45 -23.82
CA GLU A 650 41.38 47.90 -23.78
C GLU A 650 40.56 48.29 -22.53
N THR A 651 41.28 48.94 -21.60
CA THR A 651 40.90 50.03 -20.69
C THR A 651 39.63 50.81 -21.07
N ILE A 652 38.69 51.30 -20.25
CA ILE A 652 38.53 51.82 -18.86
C ILE A 652 37.00 52.20 -18.75
N PRO A 653 36.31 52.46 -17.61
CA PRO A 653 36.79 52.65 -16.24
C PRO A 653 36.14 51.75 -15.17
N VAL A 654 36.87 51.66 -14.05
CA VAL A 654 36.34 51.38 -12.73
C VAL A 654 35.17 52.34 -12.42
N ARG A 655 33.98 51.77 -12.19
CA ARG A 655 32.90 52.41 -11.42
C ARG A 655 32.31 51.43 -10.42
N ASP A 656 32.73 51.67 -9.19
CA ASP A 656 32.00 51.55 -7.93
C ASP A 656 31.47 50.17 -7.50
N GLY A 657 32.04 49.71 -6.38
CA GLY A 657 31.63 48.53 -5.66
C GLY A 657 30.44 48.84 -4.77
N SER A 658 29.21 48.73 -5.32
CA SER A 658 28.02 48.40 -4.53
C SER A 658 26.83 48.10 -5.45
N ARG A 659 26.64 46.84 -5.83
CA ARG A 659 25.29 46.35 -6.19
C ARG A 659 25.15 44.92 -5.67
N ASP A 660 24.64 44.83 -4.45
CA ASP A 660 23.87 43.66 -4.04
C ASP A 660 22.97 43.23 -5.19
N LYS A 661 23.09 41.97 -5.62
CA LYS A 661 22.14 41.37 -6.56
C LYS A 661 20.79 41.24 -5.84
N LEU A 662 20.03 42.33 -5.78
CA LEU A 662 18.66 42.37 -5.27
C LEU A 662 17.88 41.19 -5.83
N LEU A 663 17.21 40.42 -4.98
CA LEU A 663 16.40 39.26 -5.40
C LEU A 663 15.35 39.70 -6.41
N ALA A 664 14.92 38.78 -7.30
CA ALA A 664 14.02 39.10 -8.40
C ALA A 664 12.71 39.77 -7.94
N HIS A 665 12.20 39.41 -6.76
CA HIS A 665 11.01 40.03 -6.18
C HIS A 665 11.25 41.46 -5.66
N HIS A 666 12.42 41.77 -5.10
CA HIS A 666 12.75 43.15 -4.75
C HIS A 666 12.88 44.03 -6.00
N ARG A 667 13.48 43.50 -7.08
CA ARG A 667 13.53 44.22 -8.37
C ARG A 667 12.12 44.46 -8.94
N ALA A 668 11.23 43.47 -8.84
CA ALA A 668 9.84 43.61 -9.28
C ALA A 668 9.09 44.66 -8.45
N LEU A 669 9.29 44.69 -7.12
CA LEU A 669 8.69 45.72 -6.26
C LEU A 669 9.26 47.11 -6.54
N SER A 670 10.57 47.24 -6.69
CA SER A 670 11.21 48.52 -7.06
C SER A 670 10.72 49.03 -8.41
N ALA A 671 10.55 48.15 -9.41
CA ALA A 671 9.97 48.51 -10.70
C ALA A 671 8.50 48.93 -10.56
N TRP A 672 7.69 48.14 -9.85
CA TRP A 672 6.26 48.44 -9.64
C TRP A 672 6.04 49.77 -8.90
N ARG A 673 6.91 50.12 -7.94
CA ARG A 673 6.87 51.38 -7.17
C ARG A 673 7.20 52.63 -7.99
N GLN A 674 7.77 52.52 -9.19
CA GLN A 674 8.11 53.69 -10.01
C GLN A 674 6.89 54.38 -10.66
N SER A 675 5.66 54.08 -10.21
CA SER A 675 4.35 54.61 -10.65
C SER A 675 3.98 54.45 -12.14
N GLN A 676 4.96 54.37 -13.04
CA GLN A 676 4.82 54.17 -14.48
C GLN A 676 4.71 52.69 -14.90
N PHE A 677 5.02 51.75 -14.00
CA PHE A 677 5.00 50.30 -14.29
C PHE A 677 3.93 49.59 -13.48
N ASP A 678 2.83 49.20 -14.11
CA ASP A 678 1.85 48.27 -13.54
C ASP A 678 2.39 46.82 -13.56
N LEU A 679 1.69 45.89 -12.91
CA LEU A 679 2.08 44.48 -12.85
C LEU A 679 2.24 43.86 -14.24
N ALA A 680 1.48 44.33 -15.24
CA ALA A 680 1.62 43.87 -16.63
C ALA A 680 2.92 44.35 -17.26
N SER A 681 3.29 45.61 -17.04
CA SER A 681 4.53 46.23 -17.54
C SER A 681 5.76 45.66 -16.85
N VAL A 682 5.69 45.42 -15.53
CA VAL A 682 6.75 44.71 -14.78
C VAL A 682 6.94 43.29 -15.32
N ALA A 683 5.86 42.61 -15.67
CA ALA A 683 5.91 41.28 -16.27
C ALA A 683 6.53 41.29 -17.67
N ALA A 684 6.09 42.22 -18.54
CA ALA A 684 6.60 42.37 -19.90
C ALA A 684 8.11 42.65 -19.91
N ASN A 685 8.58 43.59 -19.09
CA ASN A 685 9.99 43.97 -19.02
C ASN A 685 10.89 42.85 -18.47
N ALA A 686 10.34 41.94 -17.67
CA ALA A 686 11.08 40.82 -17.11
C ALA A 686 10.89 39.50 -17.89
N GLY A 687 10.09 39.49 -18.96
CA GLY A 687 9.79 38.27 -19.73
C GLY A 687 9.04 37.21 -18.91
N ILE A 688 8.23 37.63 -17.94
CA ILE A 688 7.46 36.74 -17.04
C ILE A 688 5.96 36.95 -17.19
N GLN A 689 5.15 36.03 -16.65
CA GLN A 689 3.69 36.22 -16.65
C GLN A 689 3.27 37.31 -15.65
N ARG A 690 2.17 38.01 -15.96
CA ARG A 690 1.54 39.00 -15.05
C ARG A 690 1.19 38.42 -13.68
N THR A 691 0.84 37.14 -13.62
CA THR A 691 0.62 36.39 -12.36
C THR A 691 1.91 36.24 -11.55
N THR A 692 3.05 36.08 -12.22
CA THR A 692 4.38 35.96 -11.59
C THR A 692 4.87 37.31 -11.06
N SER A 693 4.66 38.41 -11.79
CA SER A 693 4.97 39.75 -11.30
C SER A 693 4.13 40.11 -10.07
N ALA A 694 2.84 39.75 -10.05
CA ALA A 694 1.96 39.92 -8.89
C ALA A 694 2.49 39.19 -7.65
N ILE A 695 2.89 37.91 -7.79
CA ILE A 695 3.47 37.11 -6.71
C ILE A 695 4.78 37.72 -6.21
N TYR A 696 5.63 38.21 -7.12
CA TYR A 696 6.90 38.85 -6.77
C TYR A 696 6.70 40.15 -5.99
N VAL A 697 5.78 41.02 -6.42
CA VAL A 697 5.45 42.25 -5.68
C VAL A 697 4.87 41.90 -4.30
N ILE A 698 3.92 40.97 -4.20
CA ILE A 698 3.33 40.53 -2.93
C ILE A 698 4.41 39.97 -1.98
N ARG A 699 5.32 39.14 -2.49
CA ARG A 699 6.39 38.52 -1.70
C ARG A 699 7.39 39.55 -1.17
N ALA A 700 7.76 40.53 -1.98
CA ALA A 700 8.66 41.59 -1.54
C ALA A 700 8.02 42.48 -0.47
N LEU A 701 6.73 42.81 -0.61
CA LEU A 701 5.97 43.54 0.42
C LEU A 701 5.82 42.74 1.72
N GLN A 702 5.67 41.41 1.64
CA GLN A 702 5.68 40.52 2.82
C GLN A 702 7.02 40.56 3.57
N GLU A 703 8.13 40.56 2.83
CA GLU A 703 9.47 40.62 3.42
C GLU A 703 9.71 41.99 4.09
N GLU A 704 9.31 43.09 3.45
CA GLU A 704 9.34 44.43 4.05
C GLU A 704 8.49 44.52 5.33
N LEU A 705 7.26 43.97 5.32
CA LEU A 705 6.38 43.93 6.50
C LEU A 705 6.97 43.10 7.65
N THR A 706 7.71 42.04 7.33
CA THR A 706 8.34 41.18 8.35
C THR A 706 9.56 41.86 8.94
N ALA A 707 10.34 42.58 8.13
CA ALA A 707 11.48 43.36 8.57
C ALA A 707 11.07 44.51 9.52
N THR A 708 9.95 45.19 9.25
CA THR A 708 9.45 46.28 10.10
C THR A 708 8.93 45.79 11.46
N LYS A 709 8.25 44.63 11.50
CA LYS A 709 7.80 44.00 12.75
C LYS A 709 8.95 43.56 13.66
N ASN A 710 10.08 43.14 13.09
CA ASN A 710 11.24 42.65 13.84
C ASN A 710 12.12 43.77 14.44
N HIS A 711 11.90 45.03 14.06
CA HIS A 711 12.73 46.16 14.50
C HIS A 711 12.04 47.08 15.53
N GLY A 712 10.93 46.65 16.13
CA GLY A 712 10.30 47.32 17.28
C GLY A 712 9.79 48.74 17.02
N ASN A 713 9.84 49.21 15.77
CA ASN A 713 9.42 50.56 15.41
C ASN A 713 7.92 50.54 15.10
N ALA A 714 7.12 51.14 15.98
CA ALA A 714 5.65 51.16 15.90
C ALA A 714 5.09 52.03 14.74
N SER A 715 5.97 52.57 13.89
CA SER A 715 5.58 53.23 12.65
C SER A 715 6.39 52.68 11.49
N THR A 716 5.70 52.10 10.52
CA THR A 716 6.17 52.05 9.13
C THR A 716 4.97 51.87 8.21
N PRO A 717 5.05 52.37 6.97
CA PRO A 717 4.17 53.41 6.48
C PRO A 717 3.22 52.75 5.51
N TRP A 718 1.99 52.55 5.96
CA TRP A 718 0.95 52.02 5.12
C TRP A 718 0.64 53.02 4.00
N ASN A 719 1.32 52.87 2.86
CA ASN A 719 1.11 53.72 1.70
C ASN A 719 -0.29 53.40 1.13
N MET A 720 -1.27 54.22 1.49
CA MET A 720 -2.66 54.08 1.07
C MET A 720 -2.79 54.01 -0.47
N HIS A 721 -1.89 54.70 -1.18
CA HIS A 721 -1.81 54.67 -2.63
C HIS A 721 -1.37 53.30 -3.16
N GLU A 722 -0.31 52.69 -2.60
CA GLU A 722 0.15 51.34 -2.98
C GLU A 722 -0.93 50.28 -2.71
N ARG A 723 -1.63 50.37 -1.58
CA ARG A 723 -2.72 49.45 -1.25
C ARG A 723 -3.86 49.53 -2.25
N SER A 724 -4.32 50.75 -2.55
CA SER A 724 -5.41 50.99 -3.50
C SER A 724 -5.04 50.51 -4.91
N ARG A 725 -3.81 50.81 -5.33
CA ARG A 725 -3.30 50.40 -6.63
C ARG A 725 -3.15 48.89 -6.74
N LEU A 726 -2.52 48.25 -5.75
CA LEU A 726 -2.38 46.79 -5.72
C LEU A 726 -3.74 46.10 -5.70
N ARG A 727 -4.71 46.66 -4.96
CA ARG A 727 -6.11 46.19 -4.95
C ARG A 727 -6.72 46.26 -6.35
N GLN A 728 -6.62 47.40 -7.03
CA GLN A 728 -7.15 47.57 -8.39
C GLN A 728 -6.51 46.60 -9.40
N GLU A 729 -5.21 46.34 -9.28
CA GLU A 729 -4.52 45.44 -10.20
C GLU A 729 -4.80 43.94 -9.91
N LEU A 730 -5.23 43.60 -8.69
CA LEU A 730 -5.54 42.24 -8.23
C LEU A 730 -7.03 41.85 -8.30
N THR A 731 -7.96 42.76 -8.59
CA THR A 731 -9.41 42.46 -8.68
C THR A 731 -9.83 41.73 -9.97
N THR A 732 -8.91 41.55 -10.92
CA THR A 732 -9.20 40.87 -12.18
C THR A 732 -9.48 39.37 -11.99
N GLN A 733 -10.28 38.77 -12.87
CA GLN A 733 -10.65 37.35 -12.80
C GLN A 733 -9.43 36.41 -12.78
N THR A 734 -8.38 36.75 -13.51
CA THR A 734 -7.11 36.00 -13.59
C THR A 734 -6.32 36.04 -12.27
N MET A 735 -6.53 37.05 -11.44
CA MET A 735 -5.81 37.23 -10.17
C MET A 735 -6.51 36.60 -8.96
N ARG A 736 -7.77 36.14 -9.10
CA ARG A 736 -8.55 35.56 -7.99
C ARG A 736 -7.82 34.45 -7.24
N LYS A 737 -7.14 33.54 -7.95
CA LYS A 737 -6.38 32.44 -7.31
C LYS A 737 -5.19 32.95 -6.50
N ILE A 738 -4.53 34.03 -6.94
CA ILE A 738 -3.41 34.67 -6.24
C ILE A 738 -3.93 35.40 -5.00
N VAL A 739 -5.05 36.12 -5.13
CA VAL A 739 -5.71 36.79 -4.00
C VAL A 739 -6.17 35.79 -2.94
N GLN A 740 -6.73 34.64 -3.35
CA GLN A 740 -7.11 33.56 -2.44
C GLN A 740 -5.89 32.94 -1.74
N TYR A 741 -4.81 32.65 -2.48
CA TYR A 741 -3.60 32.05 -1.93
C TYR A 741 -2.87 32.98 -0.94
N HIS A 742 -2.90 34.29 -1.18
CA HIS A 742 -2.27 35.30 -0.31
C HIS A 742 -3.27 36.05 0.59
N SER A 743 -4.49 35.52 0.80
CA SER A 743 -5.61 36.25 1.43
C SER A 743 -5.28 36.76 2.83
N VAL A 744 -4.55 35.97 3.62
CA VAL A 744 -4.14 36.34 4.98
C VAL A 744 -3.23 37.57 4.96
N PHE A 745 -2.24 37.59 4.07
CA PHE A 745 -1.35 38.74 3.92
C PHE A 745 -2.05 39.95 3.34
N LEU A 746 -2.83 39.79 2.26
CA LEU A 746 -3.50 40.91 1.62
C LEU A 746 -4.52 41.58 2.56
N ARG A 747 -5.14 40.80 3.46
CA ARG A 747 -5.92 41.31 4.59
C ARG A 747 -5.05 42.05 5.59
N SER A 748 -3.99 41.42 6.08
CA SER A 748 -3.07 42.04 7.05
C SER A 748 -2.36 43.28 6.52
N TYR A 749 -2.22 43.40 5.19
CA TYR A 749 -1.65 44.54 4.50
C TYR A 749 -2.69 45.62 4.17
N GLY A 750 -3.99 45.35 4.39
CA GLY A 750 -5.09 46.30 4.14
C GLY A 750 -5.45 46.49 2.67
N VAL A 751 -5.14 45.52 1.81
CA VAL A 751 -5.48 45.55 0.37
C VAL A 751 -6.95 45.15 0.15
N PHE A 752 -7.43 44.16 0.91
CA PHE A 752 -8.82 43.69 0.87
C PHE A 752 -9.39 43.52 2.28
N SER A 753 -10.69 43.77 2.44
CA SER A 753 -11.44 43.45 3.66
C SER A 753 -11.80 41.96 3.74
N ASP A 754 -12.14 41.46 4.93
CA ASP A 754 -12.63 40.08 5.10
C ASP A 754 -13.90 39.83 4.27
N ALA A 755 -14.78 40.83 4.13
CA ALA A 755 -15.99 40.73 3.32
C ALA A 755 -15.67 40.59 1.82
N GLU A 756 -14.69 41.35 1.32
CA GLU A 756 -14.25 41.30 -0.09
C GLU A 756 -13.55 39.98 -0.43
N LEU A 757 -12.68 39.50 0.47
CA LEU A 757 -12.02 38.21 0.30
C LEU A 757 -13.04 37.06 0.34
N LYS A 758 -14.12 37.18 1.13
CA LYS A 758 -15.22 36.22 1.17
C LYS A 758 -16.06 36.25 -0.11
N ALA A 759 -16.30 37.42 -0.70
CA ALA A 759 -17.00 37.56 -1.97
C ALA A 759 -16.19 37.07 -3.19
N MET A 760 -14.86 37.03 -3.07
CA MET A 760 -13.96 36.49 -4.10
C MET A 760 -13.69 34.98 -3.99
N ARG A 761 -14.19 34.32 -2.94
CA ARG A 761 -14.16 32.86 -2.76
C ARG A 761 -15.41 32.25 -3.34
#